data_AF-C0BRW4-F1
#
_entry.id   AF-C0BRW4-F1
#
_cell.length_a   1.000
_cell.length_b   1.000
_cell.length_c   1.000
_cell.angle_alpha   90.00
_cell.angle_beta   90.00
_cell.angle_gamma   90.00
#
_symmetry.space_group_name_H-M   'P 1'
#
loop_
_entity.id
_entity.type
_entity.pdbx_description
1 polymer ?
#
loop_
_entity_poly.entity_id
_entity_poly.type
_entity_poly.pdbx_seq_one_letter_code
_entity_poly.pdbx_strand_id
1 'polypeptide(L)'
;MANKKDLAEAQSYSRRRLVTAFSSGIPDGVELTPKKNQSPVIAGVGLTVIAILVSLFYGMVSPSLPDGWENNKLIVAKNSAARYVSSNGTLHPVINAISARLLIPSSDFKVLTVADDQLKNIPIGSTIGILGAPDSLPEENNLIAGSINSCVSDSNITTTLSNASSQVTDTATAIVANVDGISYLVNGSHRYQLPQEATLRDAFLRAFGIPETASTDATAQWINLFEQGSPIEQISVDGAGNSITVHGVEALVGSVVMQQGDAKKTKYVVRSDGSLSPLTDFTYGLYITGKTDEFTQPNVLSAADFQFFSNSTESAIPEDWPSEELSATSGNVSACAIYNLETAGRKKADTHVNLAVKQNNSAHSGTSKTNPSSNTSSTVKLKGGTGALLQASIGTSDKGYIFAVDSTGTAYPIANANKETLKRLGYAKNDVQAIPRAWIDLFSQGVELSAQAAGSAPGSNQSSASQTNDGGNASSSTADTTTDAATNATDDPETGAASADAQAQCQAGVENYINDTPWTNTLFDFETLHRQSTGKGVTVAVVDSGVDVDNPHLANAVTPGVSHISGDATNGMTDIYSHGTIIAGIIAARAVDGSSVEGFAPDATILPIRIFESLHEENGKQTGGPSMEDVSKAVIEAVDHHAQIINISLSDITDLPQMRRAVDYAESHGSLIISSAGNRLTSASTKDGRRFPAAYSQVVGVTAVDTDLNITDDSVHGTQVDIAAPGAYVASTVPGGVDCLYATDAASTSFATAYVSGAAALIASQYPNETPAQWRQRLLVSANRPNSDQRDNNIGWGLVDPQTALNIALSDSLRGPTSTGGMHAQNNAETSMKPLVLHKIQDPDTNFKRFVEAASIAVFCAYMVAWLVRTARKTARKNTSQSISTNEHSFN
;
A
#
# COMPACT_ATOMS: atom_id res chain seq x y z
N MET A 1 12.28 45.60 -102.00
CA MET A 1 13.21 44.45 -101.99
C MET A 1 13.03 43.75 -100.66
N ALA A 2 12.55 42.51 -100.66
CA ALA A 2 12.36 41.72 -99.44
C ALA A 2 13.73 41.35 -98.84
N ASN A 3 13.85 41.38 -97.50
CA ASN A 3 15.10 41.13 -96.80
C ASN A 3 15.42 39.62 -96.84
N LYS A 4 16.69 39.22 -96.71
CA LYS A 4 17.12 37.81 -96.65
C LYS A 4 16.38 37.00 -95.57
N LYS A 5 15.88 37.68 -94.53
CA LYS A 5 15.02 37.09 -93.49
C LYS A 5 13.65 36.66 -94.02
N ASP A 6 13.02 37.47 -94.87
CA ASP A 6 11.70 37.17 -95.46
C ASP A 6 11.78 36.01 -96.46
N LEU A 7 12.90 35.89 -97.18
CA LEU A 7 13.19 34.77 -98.08
C LEU A 7 13.43 33.45 -97.31
N ALA A 8 14.10 33.52 -96.15
CA ALA A 8 14.31 32.36 -95.29
C ALA A 8 13.03 31.90 -94.59
N GLU A 9 12.20 32.85 -94.13
CA GLU A 9 10.89 32.54 -93.54
C GLU A 9 9.94 31.93 -94.59
N ALA A 10 9.92 32.47 -95.82
CA ALA A 10 9.13 31.91 -96.92
C ALA A 10 9.55 30.50 -97.33
N GLN A 11 10.86 30.20 -97.35
CA GLN A 11 11.37 28.84 -97.61
C GLN A 11 11.08 27.88 -96.45
N SER A 12 11.14 28.34 -95.20
CA SER A 12 10.77 27.52 -94.03
C SER A 12 9.28 27.18 -94.02
N TYR A 13 8.44 28.12 -94.45
CA TYR A 13 6.98 27.95 -94.53
C TYR A 13 6.60 26.99 -95.65
N SER A 14 7.27 27.08 -96.81
CA SER A 14 7.09 26.15 -97.93
C SER A 14 7.54 24.72 -97.58
N ARG A 15 8.68 24.57 -96.88
CA ARG A 15 9.15 23.25 -96.40
C ARG A 15 8.22 22.61 -95.37
N ARG A 16 7.72 23.39 -94.39
CA ARG A 16 6.72 22.87 -93.43
C ARG A 16 5.44 22.43 -94.12
N ARG A 17 4.98 23.19 -95.13
CA ARG A 17 3.76 22.88 -95.89
C ARG A 17 3.91 21.61 -96.76
N LEU A 18 5.08 21.39 -97.35
CA LEU A 18 5.38 20.16 -98.12
C LEU A 18 5.53 18.91 -97.22
N VAL A 19 6.13 19.05 -96.03
CA VAL A 19 6.25 17.93 -95.07
C VAL A 19 4.89 17.55 -94.49
N THR A 20 4.03 18.52 -94.19
CA THR A 20 2.65 18.26 -93.73
C THR A 20 1.77 17.64 -94.83
N ALA A 21 1.96 18.03 -96.09
CA ALA A 21 1.27 17.42 -97.23
C ALA A 21 1.72 15.97 -97.49
N PHE A 22 3.00 15.66 -97.27
CA PHE A 22 3.52 14.29 -97.45
C PHE A 22 3.18 13.36 -96.28
N SER A 23 3.11 13.88 -95.06
CA SER A 23 2.76 13.11 -93.85
C SER A 23 1.26 12.84 -93.68
N SER A 24 0.39 13.54 -94.41
CA SER A 24 -1.08 13.41 -94.28
C SER A 24 -1.74 12.50 -95.33
N GLY A 25 -0.98 11.98 -96.30
CA GLY A 25 -1.35 10.79 -97.08
C GLY A 25 -2.63 10.86 -97.92
N ILE A 26 -2.94 11.99 -98.58
CA ILE A 26 -4.06 12.06 -99.54
C ILE A 26 -3.62 12.82 -100.81
N PRO A 27 -3.57 12.17 -101.99
CA PRO A 27 -3.07 12.76 -103.22
C PRO A 27 -4.17 13.28 -104.15
N ASP A 28 -5.29 13.83 -103.65
CA ASP A 28 -6.29 14.47 -104.50
C ASP A 28 -6.97 15.64 -103.79
N GLY A 29 -6.75 16.85 -104.34
CA GLY A 29 -7.29 18.10 -103.83
C GLY A 29 -8.82 18.16 -103.98
N VAL A 30 -9.53 17.73 -102.94
CA VAL A 30 -10.97 17.97 -102.77
C VAL A 30 -11.18 19.04 -101.69
N GLU A 31 -11.94 20.09 -102.03
CA GLU A 31 -12.37 21.12 -101.08
C GLU A 31 -13.17 20.50 -99.92
N LEU A 32 -12.71 20.73 -98.69
CA LEU A 32 -13.44 20.36 -97.49
C LEU A 32 -14.61 21.34 -97.30
N THR A 33 -15.81 20.91 -97.67
CA THR A 33 -17.02 21.47 -97.08
C THR A 33 -16.95 21.30 -95.56
N PRO A 34 -17.27 22.33 -94.76
CA PRO A 34 -17.14 22.23 -93.31
C PRO A 34 -18.20 21.26 -92.79
N LYS A 35 -17.78 20.03 -92.48
CA LYS A 35 -18.60 19.09 -91.70
C LYS A 35 -18.83 19.76 -90.35
N LYS A 36 -20.08 20.11 -90.07
CA LYS A 36 -20.55 20.73 -88.83
C LYS A 36 -20.12 19.85 -87.65
N ASN A 37 -18.94 20.12 -87.10
CA ASN A 37 -18.33 19.34 -86.04
C ASN A 37 -18.99 19.73 -84.71
N GLN A 38 -20.22 19.25 -84.49
CA GLN A 38 -20.92 19.44 -83.22
C GLN A 38 -20.38 18.52 -82.12
N SER A 39 -19.56 17.52 -82.45
CA SER A 39 -19.01 16.56 -81.47
C SER A 39 -18.25 17.19 -80.30
N PRO A 40 -17.34 18.18 -80.48
CA PRO A 40 -16.69 18.84 -79.33
C PRO A 40 -17.64 19.73 -78.51
N VAL A 41 -18.69 20.29 -79.13
CA VAL A 41 -19.71 21.08 -78.42
C VAL A 41 -20.65 20.16 -77.63
N ILE A 42 -21.05 19.02 -78.19
CA ILE A 42 -21.87 18.00 -77.52
C ILE A 42 -21.07 17.33 -76.39
N ALA A 43 -19.78 17.05 -76.61
CA ALA A 43 -18.90 16.54 -75.56
C ALA A 43 -18.69 17.57 -74.45
N GLY A 44 -18.46 18.85 -74.78
CA GLY A 44 -18.31 19.92 -73.81
C GLY A 44 -19.59 20.18 -73.00
N VAL A 45 -20.75 20.25 -73.67
CA VAL A 45 -22.06 20.39 -73.01
C VAL A 45 -22.37 19.15 -72.18
N GLY A 46 -22.08 17.94 -72.68
CA GLY A 46 -22.23 16.69 -71.92
C GLY A 46 -21.40 16.67 -70.65
N LEU A 47 -20.13 17.09 -70.71
CA LEU A 47 -19.23 17.15 -69.55
C LEU A 47 -19.67 18.23 -68.55
N THR A 48 -20.19 19.35 -69.04
CA THR A 48 -20.74 20.42 -68.19
C THR A 48 -22.03 19.97 -67.51
N VAL A 49 -22.92 19.29 -68.23
CA VAL A 49 -24.15 18.70 -67.67
C VAL A 49 -23.80 17.62 -66.66
N ILE A 50 -22.82 16.76 -66.93
CA ILE A 50 -22.33 15.77 -65.96
C ILE A 50 -21.72 16.47 -64.74
N ALA A 51 -20.90 17.52 -64.91
CA ALA A 51 -20.33 18.25 -63.79
C ALA A 51 -21.40 18.97 -62.94
N ILE A 52 -22.43 19.54 -63.58
CA ILE A 52 -23.59 20.15 -62.91
C ILE A 52 -24.41 19.08 -62.20
N LEU A 53 -24.69 17.94 -62.85
CA LEU A 53 -25.43 16.83 -62.24
C LEU A 53 -24.64 16.22 -61.09
N VAL A 54 -23.34 16.01 -61.23
CA VAL A 54 -22.47 15.54 -60.14
C VAL A 54 -22.46 16.57 -59.01
N SER A 55 -22.37 17.88 -59.29
CA SER A 55 -22.40 18.92 -58.25
C SER A 55 -23.77 19.05 -57.57
N LEU A 56 -24.87 18.88 -58.31
CA LEU A 56 -26.24 18.87 -57.78
C LEU A 56 -26.50 17.60 -56.96
N PHE A 57 -26.02 16.44 -57.43
CA PHE A 57 -26.12 15.17 -56.70
C PHE A 57 -25.23 15.18 -55.46
N TYR A 58 -24.03 15.77 -55.53
CA TYR A 58 -23.13 15.94 -54.39
C TYR A 58 -23.66 16.98 -53.39
N GLY A 59 -24.40 18.00 -53.85
CA GLY A 59 -25.11 18.96 -53.00
C GLY A 59 -26.37 18.39 -52.34
N MET A 60 -27.08 17.46 -52.99
CA MET A 60 -28.23 16.74 -52.43
C MET A 60 -27.85 15.58 -51.50
N VAL A 61 -26.61 15.08 -51.57
CA VAL A 61 -26.05 14.07 -50.68
C VAL A 61 -25.20 14.77 -49.61
N SER A 62 -25.83 15.65 -48.83
CA SER A 62 -25.29 16.00 -47.52
C SER A 62 -25.62 14.85 -46.58
N PRO A 63 -24.66 14.24 -45.87
CA PRO A 63 -24.97 13.09 -45.02
C PRO A 63 -25.95 13.52 -43.94
N SER A 64 -27.19 13.03 -44.01
CA SER A 64 -28.10 13.00 -42.88
C SER A 64 -27.47 12.15 -41.77
N LEU A 65 -27.90 12.35 -40.53
CA LEU A 65 -27.48 11.45 -39.45
C LEU A 65 -27.77 9.99 -39.85
N PRO A 66 -26.78 9.09 -39.75
CA PRO A 66 -26.97 7.69 -40.10
C PRO A 66 -27.95 7.03 -39.13
N ASP A 67 -28.61 5.95 -39.57
CA ASP A 67 -29.47 5.13 -38.71
C ASP A 67 -28.68 4.68 -37.45
N GLY A 68 -29.30 4.80 -36.27
CA GLY A 68 -28.66 4.47 -34.99
C GLY A 68 -27.78 5.57 -34.39
N TRP A 69 -27.95 6.82 -34.82
CA TRP A 69 -27.27 7.98 -34.21
C TRP A 69 -27.77 8.29 -32.80
N GLU A 70 -28.96 7.81 -32.44
CA GLU A 70 -29.73 8.21 -31.25
C GLU A 70 -29.05 7.83 -29.93
N ASN A 71 -28.11 6.88 -29.95
CA ASN A 71 -27.44 6.37 -28.77
C ASN A 71 -25.95 6.10 -29.02
N ASN A 72 -25.11 6.33 -28.00
CA ASN A 72 -23.71 5.90 -27.96
C ASN A 72 -22.88 6.43 -29.14
N LYS A 73 -23.08 7.69 -29.54
CA LYS A 73 -22.25 8.35 -30.57
C LYS A 73 -21.70 9.67 -30.06
N LEU A 74 -20.44 9.94 -30.46
CA LEU A 74 -19.85 11.26 -30.32
C LEU A 74 -20.10 12.03 -31.61
N ILE A 75 -20.99 13.01 -31.57
CA ILE A 75 -21.33 13.85 -32.73
C ILE A 75 -20.55 15.15 -32.62
N VAL A 76 -19.86 15.53 -33.70
CA VAL A 76 -19.09 16.78 -33.80
C VAL A 76 -19.70 17.64 -34.90
N ALA A 77 -20.15 18.84 -34.52
CA ALA A 77 -20.69 19.81 -35.45
C ALA A 77 -19.56 20.42 -36.30
N LYS A 78 -19.71 20.40 -37.63
CA LYS A 78 -18.63 20.70 -38.57
C LYS A 78 -18.10 22.14 -38.48
N ASN A 79 -18.99 23.12 -38.29
CA ASN A 79 -18.62 24.54 -38.30
C ASN A 79 -18.38 25.08 -36.90
N SER A 80 -19.23 24.74 -35.92
CA SER A 80 -19.06 25.19 -34.54
C SER A 80 -18.02 24.39 -33.74
N ALA A 81 -17.62 23.21 -34.23
CA ALA A 81 -16.83 22.22 -33.50
C ALA A 81 -17.45 21.80 -32.16
N ALA A 82 -18.75 22.10 -31.95
CA ALA A 82 -19.49 21.67 -30.77
C ALA A 82 -19.59 20.15 -30.75
N ARG A 83 -19.35 19.56 -29.58
CA ARG A 83 -19.31 18.11 -29.37
C ARG A 83 -20.53 17.70 -28.57
N TYR A 84 -21.15 16.60 -28.97
CA TYR A 84 -22.33 16.06 -28.31
C TYR A 84 -22.19 14.55 -28.12
N VAL A 85 -22.65 14.05 -26.99
CA VAL A 85 -22.93 12.61 -26.81
C VAL A 85 -24.42 12.39 -27.04
N SER A 86 -24.77 11.42 -27.89
CA SER A 86 -26.17 11.06 -28.12
C SER A 86 -26.68 10.02 -27.12
N SER A 87 -27.86 10.28 -26.57
CA SER A 87 -28.58 9.34 -25.70
C SER A 87 -30.08 9.52 -25.89
N ASN A 88 -30.79 8.43 -26.18
CA ASN A 88 -32.23 8.39 -26.39
C ASN A 88 -32.74 9.49 -27.35
N GLY A 89 -32.01 9.73 -28.44
CA GLY A 89 -32.36 10.74 -29.44
C GLY A 89 -32.15 12.20 -28.99
N THR A 90 -31.51 12.42 -27.84
CA THR A 90 -31.13 13.74 -27.31
C THR A 90 -29.62 13.92 -27.43
N LEU A 91 -29.19 15.13 -27.79
CA LEU A 91 -27.78 15.52 -27.85
C LEU A 91 -27.38 16.23 -26.57
N HIS A 92 -26.43 15.66 -25.84
CA HIS A 92 -25.86 16.28 -24.64
C HIS A 92 -24.54 16.95 -25.00
N PRO A 93 -24.42 18.29 -24.90
CA PRO A 93 -23.14 18.96 -25.08
C PRO A 93 -22.09 18.38 -24.13
N VAL A 94 -20.91 18.03 -24.64
CA VAL A 94 -19.84 17.44 -23.83
C VAL A 94 -18.59 18.31 -23.84
N ILE A 95 -18.05 18.60 -22.67
CA ILE A 95 -16.99 19.61 -22.53
C ILE A 95 -15.59 19.14 -22.95
N ASN A 96 -15.34 17.83 -22.98
CA ASN A 96 -14.09 17.25 -23.48
C ASN A 96 -14.30 15.85 -24.08
N ALA A 97 -13.38 15.42 -24.95
CA ALA A 97 -13.52 14.14 -25.64
C ALA A 97 -13.33 12.92 -24.72
N ILE A 98 -12.57 13.07 -23.62
CA ILE A 98 -12.36 12.00 -22.64
C ILE A 98 -13.66 11.66 -21.91
N SER A 99 -14.44 12.67 -21.53
CA SER A 99 -15.78 12.46 -20.96
C SER A 99 -16.69 11.68 -21.91
N ALA A 100 -16.68 12.02 -23.21
CA ALA A 100 -17.46 11.29 -24.21
C ALA A 100 -17.01 9.82 -24.33
N ARG A 101 -15.69 9.58 -24.33
CA ARG A 101 -15.13 8.22 -24.36
C ARG A 101 -15.54 7.39 -23.16
N LEU A 102 -15.48 7.96 -21.95
CA LEU A 102 -15.86 7.26 -20.72
C LEU A 102 -17.34 6.83 -20.68
N LEU A 103 -18.21 7.59 -21.34
CA LEU A 103 -19.66 7.32 -21.40
C LEU A 103 -20.06 6.29 -22.45
N ILE A 104 -19.37 6.27 -23.58
CA ILE A 104 -19.75 5.43 -24.72
C ILE A 104 -19.06 4.06 -24.57
N PRO A 105 -19.78 2.93 -24.68
CA PRO A 105 -19.17 1.61 -24.69
C PRO A 105 -18.06 1.49 -25.73
N SER A 106 -16.96 0.81 -25.38
CA SER A 106 -15.76 0.76 -26.23
C SER A 106 -16.03 0.18 -27.62
N SER A 107 -16.97 -0.77 -27.75
CA SER A 107 -17.41 -1.37 -29.01
C SER A 107 -18.16 -0.41 -29.94
N ASP A 108 -18.77 0.63 -29.39
CA ASP A 108 -19.73 1.48 -30.07
C ASP A 108 -19.18 2.86 -30.42
N PHE A 109 -18.00 3.19 -29.89
CA PHE A 109 -17.38 4.50 -30.01
C PHE A 109 -17.08 4.83 -31.48
N LYS A 110 -17.84 5.78 -32.02
CA LYS A 110 -17.66 6.33 -33.36
C LYS A 110 -17.86 7.84 -33.31
N VAL A 111 -16.95 8.56 -33.96
CA VAL A 111 -17.05 10.01 -34.14
C VAL A 111 -17.82 10.28 -35.42
N LEU A 112 -18.96 10.95 -35.31
CA LEU A 112 -19.79 11.37 -36.43
C LEU A 112 -19.66 12.87 -36.63
N THR A 113 -19.07 13.30 -37.74
CA THR A 113 -18.99 14.72 -38.08
C THR A 113 -20.19 15.11 -38.93
N VAL A 114 -21.02 16.04 -38.45
CA VAL A 114 -22.30 16.40 -39.06
C VAL A 114 -22.37 17.92 -39.24
N ALA A 115 -23.02 18.38 -40.30
CA ALA A 115 -23.25 19.81 -40.52
C ALA A 115 -24.22 20.38 -39.46
N ASP A 116 -23.94 21.58 -38.95
CA ASP A 116 -24.66 22.20 -37.83
C ASP A 116 -26.16 22.40 -38.10
N ASP A 117 -26.56 22.56 -39.36
CA ASP A 117 -27.95 22.70 -39.79
C ASP A 117 -28.78 21.43 -39.55
N GLN A 118 -28.14 20.25 -39.63
CA GLN A 118 -28.79 18.96 -39.39
C GLN A 118 -29.08 18.71 -37.91
N LEU A 119 -28.41 19.44 -37.00
CA LEU A 119 -28.58 19.29 -35.56
C LEU A 119 -29.70 20.18 -34.99
N LYS A 120 -30.21 21.15 -35.75
CA LYS A 120 -31.11 22.21 -35.26
C LYS A 120 -32.44 21.74 -34.69
N ASN A 121 -32.97 20.63 -35.20
CA ASN A 121 -34.28 20.10 -34.79
C ASN A 121 -34.17 18.94 -33.80
N ILE A 122 -32.97 18.65 -33.31
CA ILE A 122 -32.74 17.56 -32.36
C ILE A 122 -32.79 18.14 -30.94
N PRO A 123 -33.47 17.48 -29.99
CA PRO A 123 -33.46 17.89 -28.60
C PRO A 123 -32.03 18.01 -28.07
N ILE A 124 -31.72 19.14 -27.43
CA ILE A 124 -30.44 19.35 -26.75
C ILE A 124 -30.69 19.23 -25.24
N GLY A 125 -29.99 18.30 -24.60
CA GLY A 125 -30.04 18.08 -23.16
C GLY A 125 -29.04 18.94 -22.39
N SER A 126 -28.90 18.65 -21.11
CA SER A 126 -27.91 19.29 -20.23
C SER A 126 -26.48 19.03 -20.72
N THR A 127 -25.61 20.02 -20.55
CA THR A 127 -24.16 19.84 -20.73
C THR A 127 -23.63 18.84 -19.71
N ILE A 128 -22.75 17.95 -20.15
CA ILE A 128 -22.11 16.92 -19.33
C ILE A 128 -20.59 16.92 -19.50
N GLY A 129 -19.89 16.32 -18.55
CA GLY A 129 -18.46 16.02 -18.63
C GLY A 129 -17.64 16.51 -17.44
N ILE A 130 -16.40 16.03 -17.38
CA ILE A 130 -15.48 16.24 -16.27
C ILE A 130 -14.70 17.53 -16.48
N LEU A 131 -14.96 18.54 -15.66
CA LEU A 131 -14.21 19.80 -15.72
C LEU A 131 -12.75 19.56 -15.27
N GLY A 132 -11.78 20.03 -16.05
CA GLY A 132 -10.35 19.82 -15.77
C GLY A 132 -9.77 18.52 -16.33
N ALA A 133 -10.59 17.63 -16.90
CA ALA A 133 -10.09 16.49 -17.65
C ALA A 133 -9.43 16.96 -18.97
N PRO A 134 -8.40 16.26 -19.46
CA PRO A 134 -7.72 16.64 -20.67
C PRO A 134 -8.61 16.40 -21.89
N ASP A 135 -8.38 17.16 -22.95
CA ASP A 135 -9.13 16.98 -24.19
C ASP A 135 -8.69 15.73 -24.98
N SER A 136 -7.46 15.26 -24.72
CA SER A 136 -6.88 14.05 -25.28
C SER A 136 -5.90 13.43 -24.30
N LEU A 137 -5.88 12.11 -24.24
CA LEU A 137 -4.82 11.35 -23.60
C LEU A 137 -3.84 10.80 -24.67
N PRO A 138 -2.62 10.43 -24.30
CA PRO A 138 -1.66 9.83 -25.23
C PRO A 138 -2.23 8.57 -25.88
N GLU A 139 -2.02 8.38 -27.19
CA GLU A 139 -2.37 7.12 -27.85
C GLU A 139 -1.47 5.97 -27.36
N GLU A 140 -1.95 4.73 -27.45
CA GLU A 140 -1.23 3.50 -27.05
C GLU A 140 0.22 3.46 -27.57
N ASN A 141 0.43 3.76 -28.86
CA ASN A 141 1.76 3.78 -29.49
C ASN A 141 2.69 4.92 -29.02
N ASN A 142 2.17 5.86 -28.25
CA ASN A 142 2.90 7.00 -27.69
C ASN A 142 3.07 6.90 -26.17
N LEU A 143 2.70 5.77 -25.57
CA LEU A 143 2.98 5.49 -24.16
C LEU A 143 4.47 5.24 -23.93
N ILE A 144 4.97 5.79 -22.84
CA ILE A 144 6.35 5.64 -22.38
C ILE A 144 6.46 4.38 -21.53
N ALA A 145 7.40 3.52 -21.87
CA ALA A 145 7.69 2.27 -21.17
C ALA A 145 9.20 2.03 -20.97
N GLY A 146 10.00 3.11 -20.91
CA GLY A 146 11.46 3.05 -20.72
C GLY A 146 11.90 3.27 -19.28
N SER A 147 11.95 4.52 -18.82
CA SER A 147 12.33 4.86 -17.45
C SER A 147 11.68 6.14 -16.95
N ILE A 148 11.59 6.25 -15.63
CA ILE A 148 11.30 7.48 -14.87
C ILE A 148 12.57 7.86 -14.11
N ASN A 149 13.06 9.08 -14.34
CA ASN A 149 14.26 9.59 -13.68
C ASN A 149 13.90 10.85 -12.91
N SER A 150 14.11 10.87 -11.60
CA SER A 150 13.84 12.01 -10.73
C SER A 150 15.15 12.55 -10.16
N CYS A 151 15.55 13.74 -10.57
CA CYS A 151 16.81 14.35 -10.18
C CYS A 151 16.62 15.52 -9.23
N VAL A 152 17.45 15.58 -8.20
CA VAL A 152 17.53 16.70 -7.25
C VAL A 152 18.80 17.52 -7.50
N SER A 153 18.64 18.84 -7.53
CA SER A 153 19.73 19.82 -7.57
C SER A 153 19.25 21.12 -6.91
N ASP A 154 19.97 21.60 -5.90
CA ASP A 154 19.60 22.77 -5.09
C ASP A 154 18.16 22.69 -4.56
N SER A 155 17.78 21.55 -3.96
CA SER A 155 16.41 21.21 -3.50
C SER A 155 15.31 21.15 -4.58
N ASN A 156 15.57 21.51 -5.84
CA ASN A 156 14.57 21.42 -6.91
C ASN A 156 14.54 20.00 -7.49
N ILE A 157 13.33 19.50 -7.73
CA ILE A 157 13.13 18.18 -8.33
C ILE A 157 12.77 18.35 -9.81
N THR A 158 13.49 17.65 -10.67
CA THR A 158 13.13 17.49 -12.09
C THR A 158 12.93 16.02 -12.39
N THR A 159 11.70 15.65 -12.75
CA THR A 159 11.34 14.30 -13.16
C THR A 159 11.21 14.23 -14.68
N THR A 160 11.82 13.22 -15.30
CA THR A 160 11.75 12.99 -16.75
C THR A 160 11.27 11.59 -17.04
N LEU A 161 10.31 11.45 -17.96
CA LEU A 161 9.87 10.16 -18.46
C LEU A 161 10.38 9.98 -19.88
N SER A 162 10.95 8.82 -20.18
CA SER A 162 11.51 8.54 -21.51
C SER A 162 11.43 7.07 -21.91
N ASN A 163 11.48 6.79 -23.21
CA ASN A 163 11.57 5.42 -23.73
C ASN A 163 12.99 4.82 -23.70
N ALA A 164 13.98 5.58 -23.22
CA ALA A 164 15.31 5.07 -23.00
C ALA A 164 15.36 4.39 -21.63
N SER A 165 15.83 3.15 -21.57
CA SER A 165 16.29 2.59 -20.30
C SER A 165 17.60 3.29 -19.92
N SER A 166 17.70 3.70 -18.66
CA SER A 166 18.90 4.33 -18.15
C SER A 166 19.79 3.26 -17.51
N GLN A 167 21.04 3.16 -17.97
CA GLN A 167 22.00 2.20 -17.41
C GLN A 167 22.55 2.75 -16.10
N VAL A 168 22.48 1.94 -15.05
CA VAL A 168 23.12 2.20 -13.76
C VAL A 168 24.40 1.38 -13.75
N THR A 169 25.55 2.03 -13.72
CA THR A 169 26.84 1.34 -13.92
C THR A 169 27.77 1.37 -12.71
N ASP A 170 27.44 2.12 -11.66
CA ASP A 170 28.33 2.28 -10.52
C ASP A 170 27.58 2.14 -9.19
N THR A 171 27.74 0.98 -8.56
CA THR A 171 27.18 0.65 -7.24
C THR A 171 27.98 1.24 -6.09
N ALA A 172 29.22 1.71 -6.32
CA ALA A 172 30.04 2.33 -5.29
C ALA A 172 29.72 3.81 -5.10
N THR A 173 29.01 4.44 -6.05
CA THR A 173 28.62 5.85 -5.94
C THR A 173 27.60 6.05 -4.81
N ALA A 174 27.84 7.06 -3.97
CA ALA A 174 26.90 7.48 -2.92
C ALA A 174 26.81 9.00 -2.79
N ILE A 175 25.74 9.46 -2.14
CA ILE A 175 25.57 10.85 -1.72
C ILE A 175 25.12 10.93 -0.25
N VAL A 176 25.35 12.07 0.38
CA VAL A 176 24.66 12.42 1.63
C VAL A 176 23.55 13.42 1.31
N ALA A 177 22.30 13.04 1.55
CA ALA A 177 21.13 13.89 1.37
C ALA A 177 20.64 14.44 2.71
N ASN A 178 20.39 15.75 2.81
CA ASN A 178 19.73 16.33 3.98
C ASN A 178 18.27 16.63 3.67
N VAL A 179 17.38 16.22 4.58
CA VAL A 179 15.94 16.49 4.52
C VAL A 179 15.49 16.92 5.91
N ASP A 180 15.01 18.15 6.04
CA ASP A 180 14.50 18.71 7.31
C ASP A 180 15.42 18.50 8.54
N GLY A 181 16.74 18.59 8.32
CA GLY A 181 17.76 18.42 9.36
C GLY A 181 18.17 16.97 9.63
N ILE A 182 17.57 15.98 8.96
CA ILE A 182 17.99 14.58 9.00
C ILE A 182 18.90 14.30 7.82
N SER A 183 20.08 13.74 8.09
CA SER A 183 21.04 13.31 7.07
C SER A 183 20.81 11.84 6.71
N TYR A 184 20.85 11.54 5.41
CA TYR A 184 20.74 10.19 4.87
C TYR A 184 21.94 9.88 3.97
N LEU A 185 22.51 8.70 4.10
CA LEU A 185 23.40 8.13 3.09
C LEU A 185 22.54 7.45 2.03
N VAL A 186 22.71 7.78 0.75
CA VAL A 186 21.99 7.12 -0.35
C VAL A 186 23.00 6.39 -1.22
N ASN A 187 22.77 5.10 -1.44
CA ASN A 187 23.63 4.23 -2.25
C ASN A 187 22.80 3.11 -2.89
N GLY A 188 23.00 2.89 -4.21
CA GLY A 188 22.21 1.91 -4.96
C GLY A 188 20.71 2.23 -4.91
N SER A 189 19.91 1.28 -4.43
CA SER A 189 18.47 1.41 -4.24
C SER A 189 18.04 1.91 -2.87
N HIS A 190 18.98 2.04 -1.93
CA HIS A 190 18.68 2.26 -0.53
C HIS A 190 19.07 3.65 -0.06
N ARG A 191 18.36 4.09 0.98
CA ARG A 191 18.76 5.19 1.84
C ARG A 191 18.90 4.69 3.28
N TYR A 192 19.91 5.20 3.97
CA TYR A 192 20.19 4.86 5.36
C TYR A 192 20.19 6.14 6.18
N GLN A 193 19.38 6.19 7.23
CA GLN A 193 19.41 7.34 8.13
C GLN A 193 20.75 7.36 8.85
N LEU A 194 21.44 8.50 8.82
CA LEU A 194 22.71 8.68 9.51
C LEU A 194 22.51 9.10 10.98
N PRO A 195 23.52 8.92 11.84
CA PRO A 195 23.45 9.39 13.21
C PRO A 195 23.16 10.90 13.29
N GLN A 196 22.31 11.28 14.25
CA GLN A 196 22.05 12.70 14.53
C GLN A 196 23.24 13.37 15.22
N GLU A 197 24.01 12.61 15.99
CA GLU A 197 25.25 13.09 16.60
C GLU A 197 26.32 13.30 15.52
N ALA A 198 26.72 14.56 15.32
CA ALA A 198 27.63 14.95 14.26
C ALA A 198 28.97 14.19 14.30
N THR A 199 29.56 14.04 15.48
CA THR A 199 30.82 13.32 15.69
C THR A 199 30.75 11.86 15.25
N LEU A 200 29.67 11.16 15.59
CA LEU A 200 29.46 9.77 15.21
C LEU A 200 29.15 9.65 13.72
N ARG A 201 28.28 10.52 13.20
CA ARG A 201 27.96 10.58 11.77
C ARG A 201 29.22 10.76 10.93
N ASP A 202 30.03 11.76 11.25
CA ASP A 202 31.21 12.09 10.47
C ASP A 202 32.26 10.96 10.57
N ALA A 203 32.30 10.22 11.68
CA ALA A 203 33.12 9.02 11.81
C ALA A 203 32.68 7.90 10.87
N PHE A 204 31.37 7.63 10.78
CA PHE A 204 30.84 6.66 9.83
C PHE A 204 31.07 7.10 8.38
N LEU A 205 30.83 8.37 8.04
CA LEU A 205 31.09 8.88 6.70
C LEU A 205 32.56 8.66 6.28
N ARG A 206 33.52 8.95 7.18
CA ARG A 206 34.94 8.63 6.94
C ARG A 206 35.20 7.14 6.77
N ALA A 207 34.56 6.29 7.56
CA ALA A 207 34.68 4.83 7.43
C ALA A 207 34.10 4.30 6.11
N PHE A 208 33.05 4.94 5.58
CA PHE A 208 32.49 4.67 4.26
C PHE A 208 33.30 5.27 3.10
N GLY A 209 34.34 6.07 3.35
CA GLY A 209 35.11 6.77 2.31
C GLY A 209 34.46 8.07 1.79
N ILE A 210 33.44 8.59 2.49
CA ILE A 210 32.68 9.78 2.11
C ILE A 210 33.26 11.03 2.80
N PRO A 211 33.64 12.08 2.05
CA PRO A 211 34.14 13.33 2.63
C PRO A 211 33.00 14.13 3.29
N GLU A 212 33.29 14.72 4.46
CA GLU A 212 32.32 15.44 5.31
C GLU A 212 31.58 16.59 4.62
N THR A 213 32.16 17.17 3.55
CA THR A 213 31.58 18.31 2.82
C THR A 213 30.65 17.91 1.67
N ALA A 214 30.48 16.61 1.39
CA ALA A 214 29.68 16.13 0.26
C ALA A 214 28.22 15.90 0.68
N SER A 215 27.47 16.99 0.83
CA SER A 215 26.04 16.91 1.13
C SER A 215 25.19 17.71 0.15
N THR A 216 24.00 17.20 -0.13
CA THR A 216 23.01 17.75 -1.05
C THR A 216 21.69 17.93 -0.31
N ASP A 217 21.10 19.12 -0.40
CA ASP A 217 19.76 19.33 0.13
C ASP A 217 18.73 18.63 -0.79
N ALA A 218 17.85 17.84 -0.17
CA ALA A 218 16.81 17.08 -0.85
C ALA A 218 15.46 17.27 -0.18
N THR A 219 14.41 16.80 -0.84
CA THR A 219 13.05 16.83 -0.31
C THR A 219 12.65 15.45 0.20
N ALA A 220 11.63 15.42 1.07
CA ALA A 220 11.04 14.16 1.50
C ALA A 220 10.43 13.36 0.34
N GLN A 221 9.86 14.04 -0.67
CA GLN A 221 9.35 13.38 -1.88
C GLN A 221 10.45 12.65 -2.65
N TRP A 222 11.65 13.23 -2.73
CA TRP A 222 12.76 12.63 -3.48
C TRP A 222 13.44 11.52 -2.69
N ILE A 223 13.68 11.71 -1.38
CA ILE A 223 14.32 10.69 -0.54
C ILE A 223 13.43 9.44 -0.43
N ASN A 224 12.11 9.62 -0.45
CA ASN A 224 11.12 8.54 -0.43
C ASN A 224 11.03 7.70 -1.70
N LEU A 225 11.82 8.00 -2.73
CA LEU A 225 11.96 7.15 -3.91
C LEU A 225 12.90 5.96 -3.68
N PHE A 226 13.76 6.04 -2.66
CA PHE A 226 14.71 4.99 -2.28
C PHE A 226 14.14 4.12 -1.14
N GLU A 227 14.47 2.84 -1.16
CA GLU A 227 14.08 1.90 -0.11
C GLU A 227 14.78 2.25 1.21
N GLN A 228 14.08 2.07 2.34
CA GLN A 228 14.65 2.35 3.65
C GLN A 228 15.55 1.18 4.07
N GLY A 229 16.86 1.44 4.16
CA GLY A 229 17.79 0.53 4.80
C GLY A 229 17.87 0.72 6.31
N SER A 230 18.49 -0.24 6.99
CA SER A 230 18.84 -0.21 8.41
C SER A 230 19.58 1.09 8.74
N PRO A 231 19.15 1.86 9.76
CA PRO A 231 19.84 3.08 10.15
C PRO A 231 21.34 2.85 10.36
N ILE A 232 22.17 3.80 9.91
CA ILE A 232 23.59 3.78 10.25
C ILE A 232 23.71 4.24 11.70
N GLU A 233 24.15 3.34 12.56
CA GLU A 233 24.34 3.60 13.98
C GLU A 233 25.48 2.77 14.55
N GLN A 234 25.85 3.03 15.80
CA GLN A 234 26.91 2.25 16.42
C GLN A 234 26.48 0.78 16.56
N ILE A 235 27.20 -0.11 15.89
CA ILE A 235 26.89 -1.54 15.86
C ILE A 235 27.02 -2.16 17.25
N SER A 236 25.91 -2.66 17.80
CA SER A 236 25.87 -3.41 19.06
C SER A 236 25.79 -4.91 18.82
N VAL A 237 26.38 -5.69 19.74
CA VAL A 237 26.23 -7.15 19.79
C VAL A 237 25.51 -7.50 21.08
N ASP A 238 24.53 -8.40 21.00
CA ASP A 238 23.79 -8.83 22.18
C ASP A 238 24.72 -9.35 23.27
N GLY A 239 24.55 -8.85 24.49
CA GLY A 239 25.40 -9.21 25.62
C GLY A 239 26.84 -8.71 25.52
N ALA A 240 27.13 -7.72 24.67
CA ALA A 240 28.45 -7.09 24.58
C ALA A 240 28.97 -6.68 25.97
N GLY A 241 30.25 -6.94 26.23
CA GLY A 241 30.88 -6.72 27.54
C GLY A 241 30.70 -7.86 28.54
N ASN A 242 29.87 -8.87 28.26
CA ASN A 242 29.82 -10.09 29.07
C ASN A 242 31.04 -10.97 28.77
N SER A 243 31.67 -11.51 29.82
CA SER A 243 32.70 -12.54 29.65
C SER A 243 32.04 -13.90 29.42
N ILE A 244 32.51 -14.62 28.40
CA ILE A 244 32.13 -16.00 28.12
C ILE A 244 33.37 -16.90 28.17
N THR A 245 33.14 -18.18 28.42
CA THR A 245 34.20 -19.19 28.41
C THR A 245 33.86 -20.26 27.38
N VAL A 246 34.64 -20.33 26.31
CA VAL A 246 34.48 -21.34 25.25
C VAL A 246 35.59 -22.36 25.42
N HIS A 247 35.23 -23.57 25.86
CA HIS A 247 36.19 -24.67 26.11
C HIS A 247 37.41 -24.29 26.98
N GLY A 248 37.22 -23.39 27.96
CA GLY A 248 38.28 -22.92 28.87
C GLY A 248 39.03 -21.68 28.41
N VAL A 249 38.71 -21.15 27.22
CA VAL A 249 39.22 -19.88 26.71
C VAL A 249 38.25 -18.77 27.11
N GLU A 250 38.72 -17.77 27.84
CA GLU A 250 37.92 -16.58 28.17
C GLU A 250 37.91 -15.62 26.98
N ALA A 251 36.72 -15.14 26.63
CA ALA A 251 36.52 -14.13 25.60
C ALA A 251 35.45 -13.13 26.05
N LEU A 252 35.55 -11.89 25.60
CA LEU A 252 34.56 -10.85 25.86
C LEU A 252 33.61 -10.76 24.66
N VAL A 253 32.31 -10.87 24.91
CA VAL A 253 31.30 -10.70 23.84
C VAL A 253 31.40 -9.29 23.27
N GLY A 254 31.37 -9.18 21.94
CA GLY A 254 31.59 -7.94 21.20
C GLY A 254 33.05 -7.54 21.01
N SER A 255 34.01 -8.22 21.66
CA SER A 255 35.44 -7.98 21.36
C SER A 255 35.83 -8.57 20.01
N VAL A 256 36.91 -8.03 19.43
CA VAL A 256 37.46 -8.51 18.17
C VAL A 256 38.61 -9.47 18.46
N VAL A 257 38.64 -10.62 17.79
CA VAL A 257 39.70 -11.62 17.89
C VAL A 257 40.32 -11.91 16.53
N MET A 258 41.57 -12.39 16.55
CA MET A 258 42.27 -12.91 15.37
C MET A 258 43.01 -14.20 15.72
N GLN A 259 43.19 -15.08 14.74
CA GLN A 259 44.03 -16.26 14.89
C GLN A 259 45.52 -15.90 14.74
N GLN A 260 46.33 -16.33 15.71
CA GLN A 260 47.79 -16.20 15.63
C GLN A 260 48.34 -16.96 14.43
N GLY A 261 49.11 -16.26 13.60
CA GLY A 261 49.73 -16.86 12.41
C GLY A 261 48.81 -16.96 11.19
N ASP A 262 47.58 -16.45 11.25
CA ASP A 262 46.74 -16.29 10.06
C ASP A 262 47.39 -15.27 9.10
N ALA A 263 47.77 -15.74 7.91
CA ALA A 263 48.36 -14.92 6.87
C ALA A 263 47.39 -13.84 6.36
N LYS A 264 46.08 -14.10 6.42
CA LYS A 264 45.03 -13.14 6.02
C LYS A 264 44.72 -12.11 7.09
N LYS A 265 45.13 -12.35 8.35
CA LYS A 265 44.80 -11.52 9.52
C LYS A 265 43.30 -11.21 9.62
N THR A 266 42.49 -12.23 9.38
CA THR A 266 41.03 -12.13 9.40
C THR A 266 40.58 -11.79 10.82
N LYS A 267 39.71 -10.80 10.94
CA LYS A 267 39.18 -10.32 12.22
C LYS A 267 37.81 -10.92 12.43
N TYR A 268 37.49 -11.24 13.68
CA TYR A 268 36.21 -11.82 14.03
C TYR A 268 35.63 -11.14 15.25
N VAL A 269 34.31 -10.95 15.29
CA VAL A 269 33.58 -10.49 16.47
C VAL A 269 33.08 -11.69 17.25
N VAL A 270 33.30 -11.68 18.57
CA VAL A 270 32.78 -12.71 19.48
C VAL A 270 31.29 -12.47 19.77
N ARG A 271 30.43 -13.44 19.48
CA ARG A 271 28.99 -13.40 19.79
C ARG A 271 28.69 -14.00 21.16
N SER A 272 27.49 -13.76 21.68
CA SER A 272 27.04 -14.20 23.00
C SER A 272 26.97 -15.73 23.17
N ASP A 273 26.78 -16.46 22.07
CA ASP A 273 26.78 -17.92 22.01
C ASP A 273 28.19 -18.54 21.90
N GLY A 274 29.24 -17.71 21.84
CA GLY A 274 30.62 -18.16 21.64
C GLY A 274 31.01 -18.45 20.18
N SER A 275 30.17 -18.08 19.22
CA SER A 275 30.52 -18.09 17.80
C SER A 275 31.29 -16.83 17.37
N LEU A 276 31.94 -16.89 16.20
CA LEU A 276 32.76 -15.84 15.62
C LEU A 276 32.16 -15.34 14.31
N SER A 277 31.78 -14.06 14.25
CA SER A 277 31.36 -13.41 13.00
C SER A 277 32.57 -12.83 12.28
N PRO A 278 32.89 -13.25 11.04
CA PRO A 278 34.02 -12.70 10.29
C PRO A 278 33.81 -11.24 9.90
N LEU A 279 34.90 -10.48 9.84
CA LEU A 279 34.96 -9.10 9.35
C LEU A 279 36.04 -8.96 8.28
N THR A 280 35.67 -8.31 7.18
CA THR A 280 36.62 -7.73 6.21
C THR A 280 37.33 -6.52 6.83
N ASP A 281 38.41 -6.03 6.22
CA ASP A 281 39.08 -4.82 6.73
C ASP A 281 38.15 -3.59 6.74
N PHE A 282 37.29 -3.48 5.73
CA PHE A 282 36.28 -2.42 5.64
C PHE A 282 35.20 -2.55 6.72
N THR A 283 34.57 -3.72 6.84
CA THR A 283 33.52 -3.95 7.86
C THR A 283 34.06 -3.92 9.28
N TYR A 284 35.34 -4.22 9.48
CA TYR A 284 36.02 -3.97 10.75
C TYR A 284 36.13 -2.48 11.07
N GLY A 285 36.48 -1.63 10.09
CA GLY A 285 36.45 -0.18 10.25
C GLY A 285 35.06 0.35 10.65
N LEU A 286 34.01 -0.17 10.02
CA LEU A 286 32.62 0.13 10.41
C LEU A 286 32.32 -0.34 11.84
N TYR A 287 32.66 -1.59 12.18
CA TYR A 287 32.38 -2.19 13.48
C TYR A 287 32.98 -1.42 14.66
N ILE A 288 34.22 -0.93 14.51
CA ILE A 288 34.93 -0.21 15.58
C ILE A 288 34.55 1.27 15.66
N THR A 289 33.80 1.79 14.68
CA THR A 289 33.41 3.20 14.65
C THR A 289 32.52 3.54 15.85
N GLY A 290 32.91 4.56 16.62
CA GLY A 290 32.22 4.97 17.85
C GLY A 290 32.49 4.09 19.07
N LYS A 291 33.35 3.06 18.99
CA LYS A 291 33.68 2.17 20.12
C LYS A 291 34.91 2.59 20.90
N THR A 292 34.98 2.16 22.15
CA THR A 292 36.14 2.34 23.04
C THR A 292 37.26 1.34 22.74
N ASP A 293 38.48 1.65 23.18
CA ASP A 293 39.70 0.87 22.89
C ASP A 293 39.59 -0.63 23.20
N GLU A 294 38.81 -1.00 24.22
CA GLU A 294 38.55 -2.38 24.64
C GLU A 294 37.88 -3.22 23.54
N PHE A 295 37.11 -2.59 22.64
CA PHE A 295 36.42 -3.25 21.54
C PHE A 295 37.03 -2.96 20.17
N THR A 296 38.05 -2.09 20.09
CA THR A 296 38.71 -1.75 18.82
C THR A 296 39.96 -2.59 18.58
N GLN A 297 40.74 -2.93 19.61
CA GLN A 297 42.00 -3.68 19.46
C GLN A 297 41.74 -5.19 19.36
N PRO A 298 42.22 -5.88 18.28
CA PRO A 298 41.99 -7.32 18.16
C PRO A 298 42.85 -8.14 19.14
N ASN A 299 42.21 -9.00 19.92
CA ASN A 299 42.86 -9.99 20.77
C ASN A 299 43.37 -11.17 19.93
N VAL A 300 44.67 -11.47 20.02
CA VAL A 300 45.27 -12.56 19.25
C VAL A 300 45.17 -13.87 20.03
N LEU A 301 44.38 -14.82 19.52
CA LEU A 301 44.22 -16.16 20.07
C LEU A 301 45.22 -17.14 19.45
N SER A 302 45.73 -18.08 20.24
CA SER A 302 46.55 -19.16 19.69
C SER A 302 45.74 -20.01 18.71
N ALA A 303 46.38 -20.69 17.75
CA ALA A 303 45.66 -21.57 16.83
C ALA A 303 44.90 -22.70 17.53
N ALA A 304 45.39 -23.15 18.70
CA ALA A 304 44.74 -24.18 19.51
C ALA A 304 43.51 -23.66 20.27
N ASP A 305 43.51 -22.39 20.66
CA ASP A 305 42.37 -21.76 21.34
C ASP A 305 41.30 -21.34 20.33
N PHE A 306 41.72 -20.84 19.17
CA PHE A 306 40.84 -20.37 18.11
C PHE A 306 39.94 -21.50 17.56
N GLN A 307 40.44 -22.73 17.48
CA GLN A 307 39.68 -23.88 16.96
C GLN A 307 38.46 -24.25 17.81
N PHE A 308 38.36 -23.76 19.05
CA PHE A 308 37.21 -24.02 19.91
C PHE A 308 35.99 -23.17 19.59
N PHE A 309 36.19 -22.07 18.84
CA PHE A 309 35.11 -21.20 18.44
C PHE A 309 34.56 -21.63 17.08
N SER A 310 33.23 -21.63 16.97
CA SER A 310 32.55 -21.91 15.69
C SER A 310 32.34 -20.61 14.91
N ASN A 311 32.33 -20.66 13.58
CA ASN A 311 31.96 -19.49 12.78
C ASN A 311 30.45 -19.27 12.86
N SER A 312 30.04 -18.03 13.07
CA SER A 312 28.64 -17.64 12.97
C SER A 312 28.22 -17.59 11.49
N THR A 313 26.96 -17.94 11.23
CA THR A 313 26.30 -17.70 9.95
C THR A 313 25.72 -16.29 9.85
N GLU A 314 25.60 -15.59 10.98
CA GLU A 314 25.06 -14.23 11.06
C GLU A 314 26.18 -13.19 11.09
N SER A 315 26.06 -12.19 10.22
CA SER A 315 26.94 -11.03 10.23
C SER A 315 26.76 -10.20 11.50
N ALA A 316 27.83 -9.57 11.98
CA ALA A 316 27.78 -8.53 13.00
C ALA A 316 27.37 -7.16 12.42
N ILE A 317 27.48 -6.99 11.10
CA ILE A 317 27.03 -5.80 10.36
C ILE A 317 25.68 -6.12 9.71
N PRO A 318 24.70 -5.20 9.73
CA PRO A 318 23.46 -5.38 8.96
C PRO A 318 23.76 -5.73 7.50
N GLU A 319 23.06 -6.73 6.95
CA GLU A 319 23.34 -7.29 5.61
C GLU A 319 23.07 -6.30 4.48
N ASP A 320 22.18 -5.34 4.71
CA ASP A 320 21.80 -4.31 3.76
C ASP A 320 22.76 -3.12 3.74
N TRP A 321 23.65 -2.97 4.73
CA TRP A 321 24.66 -1.91 4.71
C TRP A 321 25.64 -2.08 3.55
N PRO A 322 26.24 -0.98 3.06
CA PRO A 322 27.34 -1.05 2.11
C PRO A 322 28.45 -1.98 2.63
N SER A 323 28.93 -2.88 1.77
CA SER A 323 29.93 -3.90 2.10
C SER A 323 31.34 -3.58 1.59
N GLU A 324 31.47 -2.50 0.81
CA GLU A 324 32.71 -1.97 0.26
C GLU A 324 32.78 -0.45 0.44
N GLU A 325 33.98 0.11 0.27
CA GLU A 325 34.21 1.55 0.34
C GLU A 325 33.43 2.28 -0.77
N LEU A 326 32.78 3.39 -0.41
CA LEU A 326 31.95 4.17 -1.30
C LEU A 326 32.73 5.34 -1.88
N SER A 327 32.30 5.79 -3.05
CA SER A 327 32.82 6.96 -3.74
C SER A 327 31.80 8.09 -3.72
N ALA A 328 32.16 9.22 -3.13
CA ALA A 328 31.34 10.43 -3.19
C ALA A 328 31.79 11.35 -4.32
N THR A 329 30.83 11.93 -5.04
CA THR A 329 31.13 13.02 -5.97
C THR A 329 30.99 14.36 -5.24
N SER A 330 32.09 15.09 -5.09
CA SER A 330 32.07 16.43 -4.48
C SER A 330 31.69 17.53 -5.49
N GLY A 331 31.09 18.63 -5.02
CA GLY A 331 30.80 19.83 -5.81
C GLY A 331 29.31 19.99 -6.14
N ASN A 332 28.99 20.79 -7.17
CA ASN A 332 27.61 20.91 -7.66
C ASN A 332 27.24 19.64 -8.43
N VAL A 333 26.47 18.77 -7.80
CA VAL A 333 26.02 17.49 -8.34
C VAL A 333 24.52 17.47 -8.52
N SER A 334 24.08 16.76 -9.56
CA SER A 334 22.69 16.34 -9.73
C SER A 334 22.62 14.86 -9.36
N ALA A 335 21.89 14.55 -8.30
CA ALA A 335 21.62 13.17 -7.90
C ALA A 335 20.26 12.74 -8.43
N CYS A 336 20.18 11.57 -9.06
CA CYS A 336 18.99 11.08 -9.72
C CYS A 336 18.60 9.70 -9.20
N ALA A 337 17.35 9.56 -8.79
CA ALA A 337 16.66 8.28 -8.66
C ALA A 337 16.22 7.83 -10.06
N ILE A 338 16.58 6.61 -10.46
CA ILE A 338 16.24 6.02 -11.76
C ILE A 338 15.39 4.78 -11.51
N TYR A 339 14.20 4.74 -12.09
CA TYR A 339 13.33 3.57 -12.09
C TYR A 339 13.07 3.13 -13.54
N ASN A 340 13.46 1.91 -13.88
CA ASN A 340 13.23 1.36 -15.21
C ASN A 340 11.84 0.71 -15.25
N LEU A 341 11.04 1.07 -16.26
CA LEU A 341 9.70 0.50 -16.45
C LEU A 341 9.81 -0.87 -17.14
N GLU A 342 8.96 -1.81 -16.76
CA GLU A 342 8.97 -3.16 -17.33
C GLU A 342 8.47 -3.16 -18.78
N THR A 343 9.39 -3.32 -19.74
CA THR A 343 9.00 -3.48 -21.14
C THR A 343 8.56 -4.92 -21.41
N ALA A 344 7.31 -5.12 -21.87
CA ALA A 344 6.84 -6.42 -22.34
C ALA A 344 7.81 -7.04 -23.36
N GLY A 345 8.32 -8.24 -23.06
CA GLY A 345 9.22 -9.00 -23.95
C GLY A 345 10.73 -8.72 -23.82
N ARG A 346 11.18 -7.92 -22.84
CA ARG A 346 12.60 -7.83 -22.45
C ARG A 346 12.87 -8.65 -21.18
N LYS A 347 14.13 -8.96 -20.87
CA LYS A 347 14.53 -9.52 -19.57
C LYS A 347 13.93 -8.64 -18.46
N LYS A 348 13.39 -9.25 -17.39
CA LYS A 348 12.82 -8.56 -16.22
C LYS A 348 13.73 -7.37 -15.88
N ALA A 349 13.19 -6.16 -16.00
CA ALA A 349 13.94 -4.94 -15.73
C ALA A 349 14.41 -4.96 -14.27
N ASP A 350 15.44 -4.18 -13.94
CA ASP A 350 15.71 -3.91 -12.53
C ASP A 350 14.48 -3.18 -11.97
N THR A 351 13.73 -3.89 -11.12
CA THR A 351 12.49 -3.41 -10.50
C THR A 351 12.76 -2.48 -9.33
N HIS A 352 14.03 -2.19 -9.03
CA HIS A 352 14.42 -1.29 -7.96
C HIS A 352 14.86 0.06 -8.50
N VAL A 353 14.60 1.08 -7.69
CA VAL A 353 15.21 2.40 -7.87
C VAL A 353 16.73 2.29 -7.81
N ASN A 354 17.43 3.14 -8.55
CA ASN A 354 18.87 3.19 -8.50
C ASN A 354 19.37 4.64 -8.49
N LEU A 355 20.38 4.90 -7.66
CA LEU A 355 21.07 6.19 -7.62
C LEU A 355 22.00 6.35 -8.83
N ALA A 356 21.93 7.51 -9.49
CA ALA A 356 22.94 7.97 -10.44
C ALA A 356 23.33 9.41 -10.14
N VAL A 357 24.62 9.70 -10.09
CA VAL A 357 25.14 11.04 -9.78
C VAL A 357 25.86 11.62 -10.98
N LYS A 358 25.58 12.89 -11.30
CA LYS A 358 26.24 13.63 -12.39
C LYS A 358 26.81 14.93 -11.88
N GLN A 359 28.04 15.27 -12.29
CA GLN A 359 28.61 16.60 -12.05
C GLN A 359 28.00 17.64 -12.97
N ASN A 360 27.53 18.75 -12.39
CA ASN A 360 27.04 19.89 -13.14
C ASN A 360 28.21 20.81 -13.54
N ASN A 361 28.68 20.70 -14.79
CA ASN A 361 29.78 21.53 -15.31
C ASN A 361 29.38 22.98 -15.66
N SER A 362 28.21 23.46 -15.21
CA SER A 362 27.76 24.82 -15.50
C SER A 362 27.86 25.70 -14.26
N ALA A 363 28.86 26.57 -14.23
CA ALA A 363 28.92 27.70 -13.33
C ALA A 363 27.80 28.70 -13.69
N HIS A 364 26.61 28.52 -13.13
CA HIS A 364 25.60 29.57 -13.14
C HIS A 364 25.73 30.38 -11.84
N SER A 365 26.46 31.48 -11.96
CA SER A 365 26.51 32.56 -10.97
C SER A 365 25.12 33.16 -10.80
N GLY A 366 24.41 32.74 -9.77
CA GLY A 366 23.14 33.32 -9.34
C GLY A 366 23.00 33.28 -7.82
N THR A 367 23.80 34.08 -7.12
CA THR A 367 23.59 34.35 -5.70
C THR A 367 22.30 35.15 -5.51
N SER A 368 21.19 34.46 -5.31
CA SER A 368 20.00 35.05 -4.67
C SER A 368 19.76 34.31 -3.36
N LYS A 369 20.44 34.76 -2.30
CA LYS A 369 20.02 34.48 -0.92
C LYS A 369 18.72 35.26 -0.69
N THR A 370 17.61 34.62 -0.99
CA THR A 370 16.27 35.02 -0.54
C THR A 370 15.79 33.99 0.48
N ASN A 371 15.13 34.47 1.54
CA ASN A 371 14.62 33.69 2.66
C ASN A 371 14.00 32.35 2.23
N PRO A 372 14.17 31.26 3.00
CA PRO A 372 13.49 29.99 2.75
C PRO A 372 12.00 30.14 3.09
N SER A 373 11.21 30.63 2.14
CA SER A 373 9.77 30.43 2.10
C SER A 373 9.48 29.27 1.15
N SER A 374 9.26 28.09 1.73
CA SER A 374 8.33 26.99 1.34
C SER A 374 8.09 26.57 -0.12
N ASN A 375 8.72 27.13 -1.15
CA ASN A 375 8.39 26.79 -2.55
C ASN A 375 9.51 25.99 -3.20
N THR A 376 9.59 24.72 -2.81
CA THR A 376 10.25 23.66 -3.58
C THR A 376 9.49 23.47 -4.90
N SER A 377 10.19 23.61 -6.04
CA SER A 377 9.59 23.42 -7.36
C SER A 377 9.83 21.99 -7.85
N SER A 378 8.75 21.22 -8.05
CA SER A 378 8.79 19.96 -8.78
C SER A 378 8.36 20.19 -10.22
N THR A 379 9.17 19.74 -11.18
CA THR A 379 8.87 19.86 -12.61
C THR A 379 8.94 18.51 -13.30
N VAL A 380 7.90 18.16 -14.05
CA VAL A 380 7.87 16.93 -14.86
C VAL A 380 8.06 17.29 -16.33
N LYS A 381 8.94 16.56 -17.03
CA LYS A 381 9.27 16.77 -18.45
C LYS A 381 9.03 15.49 -19.24
N LEU A 382 8.20 15.61 -20.27
CA LEU A 382 7.94 14.56 -21.26
C LEU A 382 8.07 15.14 -22.68
N LYS A 383 8.25 14.27 -23.67
CA LYS A 383 8.15 14.67 -25.07
C LYS A 383 6.70 15.03 -25.40
N GLY A 384 6.47 16.13 -26.12
CA GLY A 384 5.12 16.50 -26.54
C GLY A 384 4.41 15.37 -27.30
N GLY A 385 3.13 15.14 -26.98
CA GLY A 385 2.32 14.06 -27.57
C GLY A 385 2.57 12.65 -27.00
N THR A 386 3.49 12.52 -26.04
CA THR A 386 3.71 11.27 -25.30
C THR A 386 3.13 11.35 -23.88
N GLY A 387 2.99 10.20 -23.23
CA GLY A 387 2.66 10.13 -21.81
C GLY A 387 2.80 8.71 -21.30
N ALA A 388 2.15 8.36 -20.20
CA ALA A 388 2.30 7.03 -19.59
C ALA A 388 0.99 6.54 -18.98
N LEU A 389 0.87 5.23 -18.81
CA LEU A 389 -0.19 4.60 -18.04
C LEU A 389 0.46 3.88 -16.87
N LEU A 390 0.37 4.48 -15.68
CA LEU A 390 1.14 4.06 -14.51
C LEU A 390 0.20 3.50 -13.44
N GLN A 391 0.57 2.41 -12.79
CA GLN A 391 -0.12 1.88 -11.63
C GLN A 391 0.73 2.12 -10.39
N ALA A 392 0.22 2.91 -9.45
CA ALA A 392 0.80 3.02 -8.12
C ALA A 392 0.46 1.74 -7.35
N SER A 393 1.35 0.75 -7.37
CA SER A 393 1.08 -0.56 -6.78
C SER A 393 1.08 -0.52 -5.25
N ILE A 394 0.32 -1.43 -4.65
CA ILE A 394 0.36 -1.72 -3.21
C ILE A 394 1.28 -2.92 -3.03
N GLY A 395 2.37 -2.73 -2.29
CA GLY A 395 3.43 -3.74 -2.18
C GLY A 395 3.92 -4.21 -3.55
N THR A 396 4.01 -5.52 -3.73
CA THR A 396 4.41 -6.15 -5.01
C THR A 396 3.22 -6.62 -5.85
N SER A 397 1.99 -6.25 -5.47
CA SER A 397 0.76 -6.68 -6.15
C SER A 397 0.53 -5.97 -7.50
N ASP A 398 -0.31 -6.58 -8.35
CA ASP A 398 -0.85 -5.96 -9.58
C ASP A 398 -2.07 -5.06 -9.32
N LYS A 399 -2.27 -4.67 -8.05
CA LYS A 399 -3.40 -3.87 -7.58
C LYS A 399 -2.92 -2.51 -7.09
N GLY A 400 -3.82 -1.53 -7.15
CA GLY A 400 -3.55 -0.12 -6.83
C GLY A 400 -4.15 0.82 -7.88
N TYR A 401 -4.09 2.14 -7.64
CA TYR A 401 -4.69 3.12 -8.55
C TYR A 401 -3.90 3.25 -9.86
N ILE A 402 -4.63 3.28 -10.97
CA ILE A 402 -4.08 3.48 -12.31
C ILE A 402 -4.26 4.94 -12.72
N PHE A 403 -3.21 5.52 -13.29
CA PHE A 403 -3.13 6.92 -13.70
C PHE A 403 -2.76 7.03 -15.17
N ALA A 404 -3.53 7.82 -15.92
CA ALA A 404 -3.10 8.31 -17.22
C ALA A 404 -2.28 9.58 -17.02
N VAL A 405 -1.02 9.57 -17.42
CA VAL A 405 -0.14 10.75 -17.40
C VAL A 405 -0.10 11.36 -18.79
N ASP A 406 -0.48 12.64 -18.90
CA ASP A 406 -0.44 13.36 -20.17
C ASP A 406 0.93 14.03 -20.45
N SER A 407 1.04 14.70 -21.59
CA SER A 407 2.28 15.37 -22.00
C SER A 407 2.65 16.59 -21.14
N THR A 408 1.75 17.06 -20.27
CA THR A 408 2.02 18.13 -19.31
C THR A 408 2.66 17.61 -18.03
N GLY A 409 2.68 16.28 -17.83
CA GLY A 409 3.10 15.64 -16.59
C GLY A 409 2.03 15.66 -15.50
N THR A 410 0.76 15.81 -15.89
CA THR A 410 -0.39 15.67 -14.99
C THR A 410 -0.86 14.21 -15.00
N ALA A 411 -0.97 13.61 -13.82
CA ALA A 411 -1.45 12.27 -13.59
C ALA A 411 -2.95 12.31 -13.25
N TYR A 412 -3.79 11.72 -14.11
CA TYR A 412 -5.23 11.64 -13.90
C TYR A 412 -5.60 10.23 -13.44
N PRO A 413 -6.10 10.04 -12.21
CA PRO A 413 -6.51 8.73 -11.73
C PRO A 413 -7.72 8.24 -12.53
N ILE A 414 -7.77 6.94 -12.81
CA ILE A 414 -8.85 6.27 -13.55
C ILE A 414 -9.67 5.45 -12.56
N ALA A 415 -10.91 5.86 -12.30
CA ALA A 415 -11.81 5.10 -11.45
C ALA A 415 -12.24 3.80 -12.13
N ASN A 416 -12.32 2.70 -11.38
CA ASN A 416 -12.75 1.40 -11.88
C ASN A 416 -12.05 1.01 -13.19
N ALA A 417 -10.71 1.05 -13.18
CA ALA A 417 -9.83 0.83 -14.33
C ALA A 417 -9.80 -0.64 -14.80
N ASN A 418 -10.98 -1.24 -14.94
CA ASN A 418 -11.17 -2.57 -15.52
C ASN A 418 -10.95 -2.55 -17.04
N LYS A 419 -11.01 -3.74 -17.64
CA LYS A 419 -10.77 -3.94 -19.08
C LYS A 419 -11.65 -3.08 -19.98
N GLU A 420 -12.90 -2.83 -19.62
CA GLU A 420 -13.81 -2.01 -20.43
C GLU A 420 -13.50 -0.52 -20.29
N THR A 421 -13.28 -0.02 -19.07
CA THR A 421 -12.90 1.37 -18.82
C THR A 421 -11.60 1.74 -19.53
N LEU A 422 -10.57 0.89 -19.45
CA LEU A 422 -9.32 1.10 -20.16
C LEU A 422 -9.53 1.12 -21.68
N LYS A 423 -10.33 0.19 -22.23
CA LYS A 423 -10.65 0.17 -23.67
C LYS A 423 -11.40 1.41 -24.14
N ARG A 424 -12.32 1.95 -23.34
CA ARG A 424 -12.99 3.23 -23.64
C ARG A 424 -11.99 4.37 -23.80
N LEU A 425 -10.95 4.39 -22.97
CA LEU A 425 -9.87 5.37 -23.06
C LEU A 425 -8.85 5.05 -24.17
N GLY A 426 -8.89 3.83 -24.72
CA GLY A 426 -8.02 3.40 -25.82
C GLY A 426 -6.80 2.60 -25.37
N TYR A 427 -6.88 1.94 -24.22
CA TYR A 427 -5.79 1.17 -23.60
C TYR A 427 -6.20 -0.29 -23.32
N ALA A 428 -5.20 -1.14 -23.13
CA ALA A 428 -5.28 -2.51 -22.64
C ALA A 428 -4.57 -2.65 -21.27
N LYS A 429 -4.84 -3.74 -20.54
CA LYS A 429 -4.18 -4.01 -19.24
C LYS A 429 -2.66 -4.10 -19.37
N ASN A 430 -2.15 -4.60 -20.50
CA ASN A 430 -0.71 -4.73 -20.75
C ASN A 430 0.01 -3.39 -21.01
N ASP A 431 -0.75 -2.31 -21.21
CA ASP A 431 -0.17 -0.97 -21.36
C ASP A 431 0.19 -0.34 -20.00
N VAL A 432 -0.37 -0.89 -18.92
CA VAL A 432 -0.18 -0.40 -17.56
C VAL A 432 1.21 -0.79 -17.05
N GLN A 433 1.92 0.17 -16.48
CA GLN A 433 3.26 0.00 -15.93
C GLN A 433 3.24 0.18 -14.41
N ALA A 434 3.60 -0.86 -13.66
CA ALA A 434 3.65 -0.81 -12.20
C ALA A 434 4.83 0.04 -11.70
N ILE A 435 4.57 0.90 -10.73
CA ILE A 435 5.55 1.74 -10.04
C ILE A 435 5.28 1.72 -8.53
N PRO A 436 6.32 1.86 -7.69
CA PRO A 436 6.11 2.12 -6.27
C PRO A 436 5.32 3.41 -6.09
N ARG A 437 4.40 3.44 -5.12
CA ARG A 437 3.47 4.56 -4.95
C ARG A 437 4.16 5.92 -4.83
N ALA A 438 5.31 6.01 -4.16
CA ALA A 438 6.03 7.28 -3.96
C ALA A 438 6.34 8.04 -5.27
N TRP A 439 6.46 7.33 -6.39
CA TRP A 439 6.72 7.94 -7.70
C TRP A 439 5.55 8.77 -8.23
N ILE A 440 4.30 8.42 -7.91
CA ILE A 440 3.13 9.17 -8.40
C ILE A 440 3.05 10.56 -7.77
N ASP A 441 3.60 10.73 -6.57
CA ASP A 441 3.58 12.00 -5.83
C ASP A 441 4.45 13.08 -6.49
N LEU A 442 5.36 12.70 -7.41
CA LEU A 442 6.19 13.62 -8.21
C LEU A 442 5.37 14.36 -9.28
N PHE A 443 4.22 13.82 -9.67
CA PHE A 443 3.38 14.35 -10.74
C PHE A 443 2.35 15.34 -10.22
N SER A 444 2.00 16.30 -11.06
CA SER A 444 0.81 17.14 -10.82
C SER A 444 -0.43 16.25 -10.83
N GLN A 445 -1.38 16.49 -9.91
CA GLN A 445 -2.56 15.63 -9.77
C GLN A 445 -3.70 16.21 -10.57
N GLY A 446 -4.25 15.41 -11.47
CA GLY A 446 -5.41 15.73 -12.28
C GLY A 446 -6.71 15.34 -11.58
N VAL A 447 -7.82 15.67 -12.25
CA VAL A 447 -9.15 15.22 -11.85
C VAL A 447 -9.34 13.74 -12.14
N GLU A 448 -10.15 13.06 -11.33
CA GLU A 448 -10.47 11.65 -11.57
C GLU A 448 -11.30 11.45 -12.84
N LEU A 449 -10.90 10.45 -13.63
CA LEU A 449 -11.54 10.02 -14.86
C LEU A 449 -12.52 8.87 -14.55
N SER A 450 -13.80 9.22 -14.36
CA SER A 450 -14.86 8.25 -14.10
C SER A 450 -16.06 8.44 -15.03
N ALA A 451 -16.74 7.36 -15.37
CA ALA A 451 -17.96 7.42 -16.19
C ALA A 451 -19.09 8.20 -15.49
N GLN A 452 -19.17 8.10 -14.16
CA GLN A 452 -20.14 8.83 -13.35
C GLN A 452 -19.91 10.35 -13.42
N ALA A 453 -18.66 10.81 -13.24
CA ALA A 453 -18.33 12.22 -13.36
C ALA A 453 -18.54 12.72 -14.80
N ALA A 454 -18.23 11.89 -15.81
CA ALA A 454 -18.43 12.23 -17.21
C ALA A 454 -19.91 12.44 -17.58
N GLY A 455 -20.83 11.69 -16.97
CA GLY A 455 -22.28 11.78 -17.22
C GLY A 455 -22.98 12.88 -16.42
N SER A 456 -22.27 13.50 -15.48
CA SER A 456 -22.79 14.55 -14.61
C SER A 456 -22.62 15.94 -15.24
N ALA A 457 -23.35 16.94 -14.72
CA ALA A 457 -23.15 18.32 -15.14
C ALA A 457 -21.74 18.81 -14.76
N PRO A 458 -21.06 19.62 -15.59
CA PRO A 458 -19.73 20.11 -15.28
C PRO A 458 -19.70 20.84 -13.93
N GLY A 459 -18.81 20.41 -13.04
CA GLY A 459 -18.67 20.97 -11.70
C GLY A 459 -19.67 20.46 -10.66
N SER A 460 -20.63 19.59 -11.03
CA SER A 460 -21.67 19.12 -10.11
C SER A 460 -21.26 17.97 -9.18
N ASN A 461 -19.99 17.53 -9.17
CA ASN A 461 -19.54 16.42 -8.32
C ASN A 461 -18.05 16.44 -7.91
N GLN A 462 -17.42 17.62 -7.81
CA GLN A 462 -16.12 17.74 -7.11
C GLN A 462 -16.23 18.22 -5.66
N SER A 463 -17.47 18.31 -5.12
CA SER A 463 -17.74 18.88 -3.80
C SER A 463 -18.44 17.93 -2.82
N SER A 464 -18.35 16.61 -2.98
CA SER A 464 -18.68 15.71 -1.86
C SER A 464 -17.67 15.79 -0.70
N ALA A 465 -16.62 16.62 -0.84
CA ALA A 465 -15.63 16.95 0.19
C ALA A 465 -16.03 18.11 1.14
N SER A 466 -17.21 18.72 1.02
CA SER A 466 -17.65 19.73 2.02
C SER A 466 -19.17 19.88 2.07
N GLN A 467 -19.81 19.06 2.90
CA GLN A 467 -21.06 19.46 3.55
C GLN A 467 -20.97 19.16 5.04
N THR A 468 -20.59 20.17 5.81
CA THR A 468 -20.96 20.28 7.21
C THR A 468 -22.46 20.55 7.29
N ASN A 469 -23.28 19.51 7.40
CA ASN A 469 -24.69 19.68 7.74
C ASN A 469 -24.85 19.58 9.26
N ASP A 470 -24.87 20.76 9.90
CA ASP A 470 -25.52 20.98 11.18
C ASP A 470 -27.02 20.64 11.08
N GLY A 471 -27.57 20.12 12.18
CA GLY A 471 -28.88 19.48 12.24
C GLY A 471 -30.08 20.38 11.92
N GLY A 472 -31.15 19.75 11.38
CA GLY A 472 -32.44 20.39 11.17
C GLY A 472 -33.49 19.43 10.63
N ASN A 473 -34.49 19.14 11.47
CA ASN A 473 -35.66 18.30 11.23
C ASN A 473 -36.50 18.75 10.02
N ALA A 474 -36.78 17.87 9.05
CA ALA A 474 -37.92 18.03 8.13
C ALA A 474 -38.36 16.70 7.48
N SER A 475 -39.68 16.62 7.32
CA SER A 475 -40.52 15.45 7.11
C SER A 475 -40.38 14.73 5.76
N SER A 476 -40.61 13.42 5.83
CA SER A 476 -41.06 12.48 4.80
C SER A 476 -41.73 13.04 3.52
N SER A 477 -41.35 12.49 2.37
CA SER A 477 -42.32 11.94 1.42
C SER A 477 -41.74 10.73 0.68
N THR A 478 -42.54 9.68 0.70
CA THR A 478 -42.38 8.40 0.00
C THR A 478 -42.51 8.57 -1.51
N ALA A 479 -41.59 8.00 -2.27
CA ALA A 479 -41.84 7.61 -3.66
C ALA A 479 -41.26 6.21 -3.90
N ASP A 480 -42.21 5.33 -4.15
CA ASP A 480 -42.12 3.92 -4.49
C ASP A 480 -41.58 3.78 -5.92
N THR A 481 -40.50 3.01 -6.10
CA THR A 481 -40.14 2.45 -7.41
C THR A 481 -39.53 1.07 -7.21
N THR A 482 -40.38 0.08 -7.42
CA THR A 482 -40.05 -1.31 -7.69
C THR A 482 -39.38 -1.48 -9.05
N THR A 483 -38.67 -2.61 -9.18
CA THR A 483 -38.27 -3.39 -10.36
C THR A 483 -36.87 -3.21 -10.99
N ASP A 484 -36.17 -4.35 -10.90
CA ASP A 484 -35.27 -4.99 -11.88
C ASP A 484 -33.79 -4.59 -11.93
N ALA A 485 -33.01 -5.20 -11.04
CA ALA A 485 -31.61 -5.56 -11.28
C ALA A 485 -31.42 -7.05 -10.98
N ALA A 486 -31.65 -7.89 -11.99
CA ALA A 486 -31.26 -9.29 -12.00
C ALA A 486 -30.12 -9.49 -13.01
N THR A 487 -29.03 -10.07 -12.49
CA THR A 487 -28.09 -10.98 -13.17
C THR A 487 -27.40 -10.48 -14.44
N ASN A 488 -26.13 -10.09 -14.29
CA ASN A 488 -25.05 -10.43 -15.22
C ASN A 488 -23.70 -10.27 -14.49
N ALA A 489 -23.44 -11.19 -13.55
CA ALA A 489 -22.08 -11.53 -13.18
C ALA A 489 -21.55 -12.48 -14.28
N THR A 490 -20.59 -12.02 -15.07
CA THR A 490 -19.89 -12.89 -16.01
C THR A 490 -18.72 -13.56 -15.30
N ASP A 491 -18.78 -14.89 -15.28
CA ASP A 491 -17.81 -15.85 -14.76
C ASP A 491 -16.35 -15.49 -15.03
N ASP A 492 -15.55 -15.46 -13.97
CA ASP A 492 -14.16 -15.93 -14.01
C ASP A 492 -14.12 -17.29 -13.29
N PRO A 493 -13.89 -18.43 -13.98
CA PRO A 493 -14.19 -19.75 -13.43
C PRO A 493 -13.23 -20.24 -12.33
N GLU A 494 -12.10 -19.57 -12.09
CA GLU A 494 -11.06 -20.06 -11.16
C GLU A 494 -11.25 -19.61 -9.70
N THR A 495 -11.90 -18.47 -9.43
CA THR A 495 -12.09 -17.96 -8.05
C THR A 495 -13.44 -18.35 -7.45
N GLY A 496 -14.48 -18.51 -8.26
CA GLY A 496 -15.83 -18.83 -7.80
C GLY A 496 -15.99 -20.25 -7.26
N ALA A 497 -15.30 -21.23 -7.85
CA ALA A 497 -15.48 -22.65 -7.49
C ALA A 497 -14.79 -23.05 -6.17
N ALA A 498 -13.67 -22.41 -5.80
CA ALA A 498 -12.99 -22.63 -4.53
C ALA A 498 -13.74 -22.00 -3.33
N SER A 499 -14.49 -20.92 -3.57
CA SER A 499 -15.16 -20.14 -2.53
C SER A 499 -16.41 -20.81 -1.92
N ALA A 500 -17.12 -21.63 -2.69
CA ALA A 500 -18.32 -22.33 -2.21
C ALA A 500 -17.98 -23.47 -1.23
N ASP A 501 -16.81 -24.09 -1.37
CA ASP A 501 -16.31 -25.13 -0.45
C ASP A 501 -15.78 -24.51 0.86
N ALA A 502 -15.19 -23.31 0.83
CA ALA A 502 -14.63 -22.63 2.02
C ALA A 502 -15.69 -22.14 3.02
N GLN A 503 -16.92 -21.86 2.58
CA GLN A 503 -18.01 -21.44 3.46
C GLN A 503 -18.68 -22.65 4.16
N ALA A 504 -18.71 -23.82 3.50
CA ALA A 504 -19.19 -25.08 4.07
C ALA A 504 -18.26 -25.62 5.18
N GLN A 505 -17.05 -25.07 5.27
CA GLN A 505 -15.96 -25.48 6.14
C GLN A 505 -15.92 -24.78 7.52
N CYS A 506 -16.77 -23.77 7.75
CA CYS A 506 -16.86 -23.07 9.04
C CYS A 506 -17.69 -23.83 10.09
N GLN A 507 -17.28 -25.05 10.43
CA GLN A 507 -17.88 -25.82 11.51
C GLN A 507 -16.94 -25.87 12.71
N ALA A 508 -17.31 -25.17 13.78
CA ALA A 508 -16.61 -25.24 15.06
C ALA A 508 -16.48 -26.71 15.53
N GLY A 509 -15.24 -27.16 15.78
CA GLY A 509 -14.94 -28.54 16.19
C GLY A 509 -14.53 -29.50 15.07
N VAL A 510 -14.42 -29.04 13.81
CA VAL A 510 -13.73 -29.76 12.72
C VAL A 510 -12.43 -29.02 12.44
N GLU A 511 -11.27 -29.68 12.58
CA GLU A 511 -10.00 -29.11 12.11
C GLU A 511 -10.12 -28.83 10.62
N ASN A 512 -10.20 -27.56 10.26
CA ASN A 512 -10.24 -27.10 8.88
C ASN A 512 -9.32 -25.90 8.74
N TYR A 513 -8.20 -26.10 8.05
CA TYR A 513 -7.26 -25.05 7.72
C TYR A 513 -7.47 -24.58 6.29
N ILE A 514 -7.27 -23.27 6.07
CA ILE A 514 -7.24 -22.71 4.73
C ILE A 514 -5.83 -22.94 4.18
N ASN A 515 -5.71 -23.70 3.10
CA ASN A 515 -4.40 -24.06 2.52
C ASN A 515 -4.00 -23.13 1.36
N ASP A 516 -4.95 -22.38 0.82
CA ASP A 516 -4.70 -21.39 -0.22
C ASP A 516 -4.27 -20.07 0.40
N THR A 517 -3.32 -19.38 -0.21
CA THR A 517 -2.88 -18.07 0.25
C THR A 517 -4.05 -17.07 0.19
N PRO A 518 -4.43 -16.45 1.32
CA PRO A 518 -5.48 -15.42 1.32
C PRO A 518 -5.10 -14.26 0.40
N TRP A 519 -6.08 -13.70 -0.31
CA TRP A 519 -5.84 -12.64 -1.28
C TRP A 519 -5.18 -11.39 -0.66
N THR A 520 -5.44 -11.12 0.62
CA THR A 520 -4.81 -10.03 1.37
C THR A 520 -3.32 -10.27 1.60
N ASN A 521 -2.89 -11.52 1.79
CA ASN A 521 -1.47 -11.85 1.97
C ASN A 521 -0.71 -11.57 0.67
N THR A 522 -1.34 -11.82 -0.49
CA THR A 522 -0.80 -11.44 -1.79
C THR A 522 -0.86 -9.93 -2.04
N LEU A 523 -1.96 -9.25 -1.69
CA LEU A 523 -2.10 -7.81 -1.86
C LEU A 523 -0.99 -7.04 -1.14
N PHE A 524 -0.69 -7.41 0.09
CA PHE A 524 0.27 -6.70 0.94
C PHE A 524 1.67 -7.32 0.94
N ASP A 525 1.84 -8.49 0.30
CA ASP A 525 3.09 -9.27 0.27
C ASP A 525 3.67 -9.44 1.67
N PHE A 526 2.99 -10.31 2.44
CA PHE A 526 3.32 -10.60 3.84
C PHE A 526 4.76 -11.09 4.01
N GLU A 527 5.31 -11.79 3.02
CA GLU A 527 6.69 -12.28 3.08
C GLU A 527 7.68 -11.11 3.18
N THR A 528 7.52 -10.08 2.34
CA THR A 528 8.33 -8.86 2.42
C THR A 528 7.99 -8.05 3.66
N LEU A 529 6.70 -7.96 4.01
CA LEU A 529 6.25 -7.18 5.16
C LEU A 529 6.81 -7.71 6.48
N HIS A 530 6.74 -9.02 6.72
CA HIS A 530 7.22 -9.68 7.96
C HIS A 530 8.75 -9.70 8.07
N ARG A 531 9.49 -9.59 6.95
CA ARG A 531 10.94 -9.33 7.00
C ARG A 531 11.28 -7.93 7.53
N GLN A 532 10.42 -6.94 7.28
CA GLN A 532 10.64 -5.56 7.72
C GLN A 532 10.21 -5.37 9.19
N SER A 533 9.04 -5.89 9.55
CA SER A 533 8.49 -5.80 10.91
C SER A 533 7.46 -6.90 11.13
N THR A 534 7.40 -7.45 12.34
CA THR A 534 6.40 -8.46 12.75
C THR A 534 5.46 -7.95 13.84
N GLY A 535 5.59 -6.70 14.28
CA GLY A 535 4.83 -6.15 15.42
C GLY A 535 5.40 -6.54 16.79
N LYS A 536 6.58 -7.14 16.84
CA LYS A 536 7.25 -7.55 18.08
C LYS A 536 7.38 -6.38 19.06
N GLY A 537 7.04 -6.63 20.33
CA GLY A 537 7.11 -5.63 21.41
C GLY A 537 5.93 -4.65 21.44
N VAL A 538 4.97 -4.78 20.53
CA VAL A 538 3.75 -3.97 20.50
C VAL A 538 2.58 -4.77 21.08
N THR A 539 1.82 -4.13 21.97
CA THR A 539 0.57 -4.64 22.52
C THR A 539 -0.59 -3.96 21.80
N VAL A 540 -1.50 -4.78 21.25
CA VAL A 540 -2.73 -4.36 20.59
C VAL A 540 -3.91 -4.75 21.47
N ALA A 541 -4.63 -3.77 21.98
CA ALA A 541 -5.88 -3.99 22.69
C ALA A 541 -7.02 -4.28 21.71
N VAL A 542 -7.71 -5.39 21.90
CA VAL A 542 -8.90 -5.77 21.13
C VAL A 542 -10.12 -5.54 22.01
N VAL A 543 -10.79 -4.40 21.81
CA VAL A 543 -12.00 -4.01 22.55
C VAL A 543 -13.22 -4.62 21.85
N ASP A 544 -13.62 -5.84 22.25
CA ASP A 544 -14.57 -6.68 21.49
C ASP A 544 -15.26 -7.74 22.38
N SER A 545 -15.65 -8.91 21.82
CA SER A 545 -16.34 -10.02 22.52
C SER A 545 -15.45 -10.93 23.37
N GLY A 546 -14.16 -10.64 23.46
CA GLY A 546 -13.13 -11.50 24.06
C GLY A 546 -12.27 -12.18 22.99
N VAL A 547 -11.26 -12.94 23.41
CA VAL A 547 -10.35 -13.67 22.49
C VAL A 547 -10.10 -15.05 23.05
N ASP A 548 -10.27 -16.10 22.24
CA ASP A 548 -9.92 -17.47 22.64
C ASP A 548 -8.40 -17.67 22.68
N VAL A 549 -7.82 -17.75 23.89
CA VAL A 549 -6.37 -17.98 24.08
C VAL A 549 -5.94 -19.41 23.75
N ASP A 550 -6.87 -20.37 23.76
CA ASP A 550 -6.56 -21.77 23.44
C ASP A 550 -6.50 -22.02 21.93
N ASN A 551 -6.77 -20.99 21.11
CA ASN A 551 -6.63 -21.04 19.67
C ASN A 551 -5.14 -21.24 19.26
N PRO A 552 -4.81 -22.26 18.43
CA PRO A 552 -3.43 -22.52 17.98
C PRO A 552 -2.76 -21.34 17.27
N HIS A 553 -3.51 -20.59 16.46
CA HIS A 553 -3.01 -19.38 15.81
C HIS A 553 -2.75 -18.24 16.79
N LEU A 554 -3.25 -18.29 18.02
CA LEU A 554 -3.03 -17.26 19.04
C LEU A 554 -2.13 -17.74 20.19
N ALA A 555 -1.44 -18.87 19.99
CA ALA A 555 -0.52 -19.43 20.96
C ALA A 555 0.57 -18.43 21.34
N ASN A 556 0.65 -18.09 22.63
CA ASN A 556 1.54 -17.07 23.20
C ASN A 556 1.36 -15.65 22.63
N ALA A 557 0.29 -15.40 21.88
CA ALA A 557 -0.07 -14.08 21.39
C ALA A 557 -0.87 -13.28 22.41
N VAL A 558 -1.68 -13.95 23.24
CA VAL A 558 -2.66 -13.30 24.12
C VAL A 558 -2.11 -13.16 25.55
N THR A 559 -2.24 -11.97 26.13
CA THR A 559 -1.98 -11.71 27.56
C THR A 559 -3.30 -11.65 28.34
N PRO A 560 -3.33 -11.92 29.67
CA PRO A 560 -4.51 -11.64 30.47
C PRO A 560 -4.92 -10.16 30.33
N GLY A 561 -6.17 -9.92 29.97
CA GLY A 561 -6.74 -8.59 29.81
C GLY A 561 -7.82 -8.29 30.83
N VAL A 562 -8.94 -7.73 30.37
CA VAL A 562 -10.04 -7.29 31.22
C VAL A 562 -11.37 -7.76 30.66
N SER A 563 -12.31 -8.13 31.53
CA SER A 563 -13.68 -8.43 31.14
C SER A 563 -14.67 -7.57 31.91
N HIS A 564 -15.58 -6.93 31.17
CA HIS A 564 -16.72 -6.20 31.71
C HIS A 564 -17.97 -7.09 31.82
N ILE A 565 -17.86 -8.38 31.48
CA ILE A 565 -18.95 -9.35 31.60
C ILE A 565 -19.01 -9.88 33.02
N SER A 566 -20.19 -9.76 33.64
CA SER A 566 -20.37 -10.16 35.03
C SER A 566 -20.13 -11.66 35.22
N GLY A 567 -19.24 -12.01 36.14
CA GLY A 567 -18.91 -13.41 36.44
C GLY A 567 -17.86 -14.04 35.52
N ASP A 568 -17.35 -13.30 34.54
CA ASP A 568 -16.22 -13.75 33.73
C ASP A 568 -14.90 -13.62 34.52
N ALA A 569 -14.29 -14.77 34.82
CA ALA A 569 -13.01 -14.86 35.51
C ALA A 569 -11.82 -15.06 34.56
N THR A 570 -12.04 -15.08 33.24
CA THR A 570 -11.01 -15.39 32.25
C THR A 570 -10.28 -14.16 31.75
N ASN A 571 -10.57 -12.96 32.30
CA ASN A 571 -9.89 -11.72 31.92
C ASN A 571 -9.96 -11.44 30.41
N GLY A 572 -11.11 -11.74 29.78
CA GLY A 572 -11.33 -11.55 28.35
C GLY A 572 -10.70 -12.62 27.45
N MET A 573 -9.96 -13.59 28.01
CA MET A 573 -9.30 -14.68 27.27
C MET A 573 -10.24 -15.82 26.86
N THR A 574 -11.55 -15.58 26.83
CA THR A 574 -12.54 -16.47 26.22
C THR A 574 -13.46 -15.66 25.33
N ASP A 575 -13.90 -16.29 24.25
CA ASP A 575 -14.81 -15.66 23.28
C ASP A 575 -15.91 -16.63 22.89
N ILE A 576 -17.13 -16.32 23.32
CA ILE A 576 -18.31 -17.14 23.04
C ILE A 576 -18.97 -16.71 21.73
N TYR A 577 -18.75 -15.46 21.30
CA TYR A 577 -19.36 -14.88 20.12
C TYR A 577 -18.48 -14.98 18.86
N SER A 578 -17.20 -15.32 19.02
CA SER A 578 -16.15 -15.48 18.01
C SER A 578 -15.58 -14.21 17.36
N HIS A 579 -16.26 -13.06 17.46
CA HIS A 579 -15.86 -11.87 16.72
C HIS A 579 -14.49 -11.33 17.16
N GLY A 580 -14.23 -11.19 18.46
CA GLY A 580 -12.94 -10.70 18.95
C GLY A 580 -11.78 -11.65 18.61
N THR A 581 -12.02 -12.97 18.58
CA THR A 581 -11.02 -13.96 18.12
C THR A 581 -10.70 -13.80 16.63
N ILE A 582 -11.72 -13.55 15.80
CA ILE A 582 -11.52 -13.27 14.36
C ILE A 582 -10.68 -12.00 14.17
N ILE A 583 -10.95 -10.94 14.94
CA ILE A 583 -10.18 -9.69 14.90
C ILE A 583 -8.73 -9.93 15.35
N ALA A 584 -8.52 -10.67 16.44
CA ALA A 584 -7.19 -11.04 16.92
C ALA A 584 -6.42 -11.89 15.90
N GLY A 585 -7.10 -12.78 15.18
CA GLY A 585 -6.52 -13.59 14.11
C GLY A 585 -5.99 -12.75 12.95
N ILE A 586 -6.77 -11.78 12.46
CA ILE A 586 -6.34 -10.86 11.39
C ILE A 586 -5.12 -10.05 11.83
N ILE A 587 -5.09 -9.62 13.10
CA ILE A 587 -4.00 -8.79 13.63
C ILE A 587 -2.74 -9.63 13.86
N ALA A 588 -2.85 -10.78 14.52
CA ALA A 588 -1.70 -11.44 15.14
C ALA A 588 -1.73 -12.98 15.07
N ALA A 589 -2.47 -13.60 14.16
CA ALA A 589 -2.37 -15.05 13.96
C ALA A 589 -0.91 -15.46 13.69
N ARG A 590 -0.44 -16.44 14.46
CA ARG A 590 0.81 -17.16 14.27
C ARG A 590 0.63 -18.17 13.14
N ALA A 591 1.73 -18.52 12.48
CA ALA A 591 1.74 -19.62 11.54
C ALA A 591 1.42 -20.95 12.24
N VAL A 592 0.54 -21.74 11.63
CA VAL A 592 0.20 -23.10 12.05
C VAL A 592 0.45 -24.03 10.86
N ASP A 593 1.12 -25.16 11.11
CA ASP A 593 1.44 -26.13 10.06
C ASP A 593 0.17 -26.60 9.33
N GLY A 594 0.14 -26.38 8.01
CA GLY A 594 -0.99 -26.73 7.16
C GLY A 594 -2.01 -25.61 6.95
N SER A 595 -1.88 -24.48 7.64
CA SER A 595 -2.69 -23.28 7.42
C SER A 595 -1.89 -22.19 6.70
N SER A 596 -2.59 -21.43 5.85
CA SER A 596 -2.12 -20.19 5.22
C SER A 596 -2.68 -18.93 5.90
N VAL A 597 -3.44 -19.07 7.00
CA VAL A 597 -3.87 -17.94 7.84
C VAL A 597 -2.66 -17.46 8.66
N GLU A 598 -2.36 -16.18 8.51
CA GLU A 598 -1.31 -15.48 9.24
C GLU A 598 -1.80 -14.06 9.52
N GLY A 599 -1.43 -13.52 10.68
CA GLY A 599 -1.79 -12.16 11.07
C GLY A 599 -0.87 -11.14 10.40
N PHE A 600 -1.34 -9.90 10.32
CA PHE A 600 -0.55 -8.78 9.78
C PHE A 600 0.69 -8.44 10.63
N ALA A 601 0.58 -8.64 11.94
CA ALA A 601 1.60 -8.37 12.94
C ALA A 601 1.76 -9.63 13.82
N PRO A 602 2.36 -10.69 13.26
CA PRO A 602 2.34 -12.02 13.85
C PRO A 602 3.18 -12.15 15.13
N ASP A 603 3.93 -11.14 15.57
CA ASP A 603 4.62 -11.11 16.87
C ASP A 603 4.04 -10.07 17.84
N ALA A 604 2.97 -9.37 17.45
CA ALA A 604 2.25 -8.49 18.37
C ALA A 604 1.60 -9.30 19.51
N THR A 605 1.47 -8.66 20.67
CA THR A 605 0.75 -9.19 21.83
C THR A 605 -0.68 -8.66 21.82
N ILE A 606 -1.67 -9.53 21.94
CA ILE A 606 -3.09 -9.19 22.01
C ILE A 606 -3.50 -9.03 23.49
N LEU A 607 -4.04 -7.86 23.82
CA LEU A 607 -4.71 -7.58 25.09
C LEU A 607 -6.24 -7.61 24.88
N PRO A 608 -6.95 -8.67 25.29
CA PRO A 608 -8.40 -8.73 25.12
C PRO A 608 -9.11 -7.85 26.15
N ILE A 609 -9.96 -6.94 25.69
CA ILE A 609 -10.88 -6.20 26.56
C ILE A 609 -12.30 -6.56 26.17
N ARG A 610 -12.86 -7.53 26.89
CA ARG A 610 -14.17 -8.09 26.61
C ARG A 610 -15.27 -7.20 27.15
N ILE A 611 -16.13 -6.68 26.26
CA ILE A 611 -17.17 -5.70 26.63
C ILE A 611 -18.60 -6.11 26.26
N PHE A 612 -18.78 -7.17 25.47
CA PHE A 612 -20.10 -7.79 25.24
C PHE A 612 -19.97 -9.32 25.14
N GLU A 613 -21.08 -10.03 25.43
CA GLU A 613 -21.11 -11.49 25.39
C GLU A 613 -21.56 -12.02 24.03
N SER A 614 -22.59 -11.40 23.44
CA SER A 614 -23.16 -11.78 22.15
C SER A 614 -24.00 -10.65 21.57
N LEU A 615 -24.11 -10.60 20.25
CA LEU A 615 -25.07 -9.74 19.54
C LEU A 615 -26.24 -10.58 19.04
N HIS A 616 -27.46 -10.07 19.19
CA HIS A 616 -28.69 -10.70 18.73
C HIS A 616 -29.51 -9.73 17.90
N GLU A 617 -30.32 -10.24 16.97
CA GLU A 617 -31.27 -9.42 16.24
C GLU A 617 -32.66 -9.51 16.89
N GLU A 618 -33.18 -8.38 17.36
CA GLU A 618 -34.54 -8.25 17.87
C GLU A 618 -35.28 -7.16 17.11
N ASN A 619 -36.38 -7.54 16.43
CA ASN A 619 -37.22 -6.62 15.66
C ASN A 619 -36.45 -5.81 14.59
N GLY A 620 -35.47 -6.43 13.90
CA GLY A 620 -34.68 -5.76 12.87
C GLY A 620 -33.61 -4.81 13.41
N LYS A 621 -33.26 -4.91 14.70
CA LYS A 621 -32.17 -4.15 15.34
C LYS A 621 -31.23 -5.09 16.07
N GLN A 622 -29.94 -4.79 16.01
CA GLN A 622 -28.97 -5.48 16.87
C GLN A 622 -29.12 -5.04 18.33
N THR A 623 -29.15 -6.02 19.24
CA THR A 623 -29.19 -5.88 20.70
C THR A 623 -28.07 -6.71 21.33
N GLY A 624 -27.78 -6.48 22.61
CA GLY A 624 -26.69 -7.16 23.33
C GLY A 624 -25.30 -6.49 23.20
N GLY A 625 -25.18 -5.47 22.35
CA GLY A 625 -23.96 -4.69 22.21
C GLY A 625 -23.65 -3.78 23.41
N PRO A 626 -22.38 -3.37 23.57
CA PRO A 626 -21.93 -2.54 24.70
C PRO A 626 -22.40 -1.09 24.53
N SER A 627 -22.51 -0.37 25.65
CA SER A 627 -22.71 1.09 25.57
C SER A 627 -21.39 1.79 25.19
N MET A 628 -21.46 2.93 24.50
CA MET A 628 -20.26 3.74 24.23
C MET A 628 -19.61 4.31 25.50
N GLU A 629 -20.33 4.35 26.63
CA GLU A 629 -19.73 4.63 27.94
C GLU A 629 -18.82 3.48 28.39
N ASP A 630 -19.20 2.23 28.16
CA ASP A 630 -18.37 1.06 28.48
C ASP A 630 -17.16 0.96 27.55
N VAL A 631 -17.34 1.25 26.26
CA VAL A 631 -16.21 1.38 25.33
C VAL A 631 -15.24 2.47 25.79
N SER A 632 -15.73 3.61 26.32
CA SER A 632 -14.86 4.68 26.81
C SER A 632 -14.02 4.26 28.02
N LYS A 633 -14.56 3.39 28.90
CA LYS A 633 -13.80 2.81 30.02
C LYS A 633 -12.76 1.81 29.52
N ALA A 634 -13.14 0.97 28.56
CA ALA A 634 -12.24 0.00 27.93
C ALA A 634 -11.03 0.68 27.26
N VAL A 635 -11.21 1.86 26.66
CA VAL A 635 -10.09 2.66 26.12
C VAL A 635 -9.13 3.08 27.23
N ILE A 636 -9.63 3.59 28.36
CA ILE A 636 -8.76 3.95 29.51
C ILE A 636 -8.01 2.71 30.01
N GLU A 637 -8.71 1.59 30.15
CA GLU A 637 -8.14 0.33 30.64
C GLU A 637 -7.05 -0.22 29.72
N ALA A 638 -7.22 -0.11 28.39
CA ALA A 638 -6.20 -0.48 27.40
C ALA A 638 -4.92 0.33 27.59
N VAL A 639 -5.05 1.64 27.79
CA VAL A 639 -3.93 2.56 28.01
C VAL A 639 -3.23 2.25 29.33
N ASP A 640 -3.99 2.02 30.40
CA ASP A 640 -3.46 1.68 31.72
C ASP A 640 -2.73 0.31 31.73
N HIS A 641 -3.09 -0.57 30.79
CA HIS A 641 -2.39 -1.82 30.48
C HIS A 641 -1.27 -1.68 29.43
N HIS A 642 -0.90 -0.46 29.08
CA HIS A 642 0.19 -0.13 28.16
C HIS A 642 0.00 -0.63 26.72
N ALA A 643 -1.24 -0.78 26.25
CA ALA A 643 -1.50 -1.05 24.84
C ALA A 643 -1.13 0.16 23.98
N GLN A 644 -0.21 -0.03 23.02
CA GLN A 644 0.17 1.03 22.09
C GLN A 644 -0.87 1.22 20.97
N ILE A 645 -1.57 0.15 20.57
CA ILE A 645 -2.64 0.21 19.57
C ILE A 645 -3.95 -0.27 20.22
N ILE A 646 -5.05 0.42 19.95
CA ILE A 646 -6.38 0.06 20.45
C ILE A 646 -7.31 -0.13 19.24
N ASN A 647 -7.67 -1.38 18.96
CA ASN A 647 -8.64 -1.73 17.93
C ASN A 647 -10.06 -1.66 18.50
N ILE A 648 -10.93 -0.85 17.89
CA ILE A 648 -12.35 -0.75 18.22
C ILE A 648 -13.18 -1.08 16.97
N SER A 649 -13.64 -2.33 16.88
CA SER A 649 -14.49 -2.83 15.79
C SER A 649 -15.96 -2.41 15.93
N LEU A 650 -16.22 -1.31 16.63
CA LEU A 650 -17.55 -0.84 17.01
C LEU A 650 -17.66 0.65 16.74
N SER A 651 -18.87 1.11 16.40
CA SER A 651 -19.14 2.53 16.30
C SER A 651 -20.61 2.87 16.54
N ASP A 652 -20.87 4.12 16.91
CA ASP A 652 -22.22 4.64 17.16
C ASP A 652 -22.36 6.08 16.62
N ILE A 653 -23.58 6.58 16.50
CA ILE A 653 -23.90 7.95 16.07
C ILE A 653 -23.70 8.99 17.18
N THR A 654 -23.48 8.57 18.43
CA THR A 654 -23.49 9.43 19.62
C THR A 654 -22.08 9.94 19.98
N ASP A 655 -21.87 11.27 19.97
CA ASP A 655 -20.68 11.91 20.56
C ASP A 655 -20.85 11.98 22.09
N LEU A 656 -19.90 11.41 22.83
CA LEU A 656 -19.92 11.38 24.29
C LEU A 656 -18.70 12.12 24.86
N PRO A 657 -18.89 13.08 25.79
CA PRO A 657 -17.78 13.76 26.46
C PRO A 657 -16.81 12.82 27.21
N GLN A 658 -17.28 11.66 27.66
CA GLN A 658 -16.47 10.60 28.28
C GLN A 658 -15.54 9.96 27.25
N MET A 659 -16.08 9.59 26.09
CA MET A 659 -15.30 9.00 25.01
C MET A 659 -14.24 9.98 24.49
N ARG A 660 -14.59 11.26 24.30
CA ARG A 660 -13.62 12.29 23.91
C ARG A 660 -12.43 12.38 24.88
N ARG A 661 -12.70 12.37 26.19
CA ARG A 661 -11.64 12.37 27.21
C ARG A 661 -10.80 11.09 27.19
N ALA A 662 -11.40 9.94 26.89
CA ALA A 662 -10.68 8.68 26.75
C ALA A 662 -9.75 8.68 25.53
N VAL A 663 -10.20 9.26 24.41
CA VAL A 663 -9.38 9.47 23.20
C VAL A 663 -8.21 10.42 23.49
N ASP A 664 -8.47 11.55 24.17
CA ASP A 664 -7.41 12.48 24.55
C ASP A 664 -6.39 11.82 25.50
N TYR A 665 -6.87 11.00 26.43
CA TYR A 665 -6.02 10.22 27.35
C TYR A 665 -5.15 9.21 26.61
N ALA A 666 -5.71 8.47 25.65
CA ALA A 666 -4.96 7.51 24.84
C ALA A 666 -3.83 8.18 24.06
N GLU A 667 -4.13 9.25 23.32
CA GLU A 667 -3.12 9.99 22.53
C GLU A 667 -1.99 10.51 23.43
N SER A 668 -2.32 11.10 24.59
CA SER A 668 -1.31 11.69 25.49
C SER A 668 -0.45 10.66 26.24
N HIS A 669 -0.87 9.38 26.27
CA HIS A 669 -0.16 8.30 26.95
C HIS A 669 0.45 7.28 25.98
N GLY A 670 0.54 7.63 24.68
CA GLY A 670 1.27 6.82 23.70
C GLY A 670 0.44 5.72 23.03
N SER A 671 -0.90 5.80 23.08
CA SER A 671 -1.80 4.83 22.46
C SER A 671 -2.54 5.42 21.25
N LEU A 672 -2.47 4.74 20.10
CA LEU A 672 -3.23 5.07 18.91
C LEU A 672 -4.52 4.24 18.84
N ILE A 673 -5.65 4.92 18.63
CA ILE A 673 -6.95 4.25 18.46
C ILE A 673 -7.27 4.11 16.97
N ILE A 674 -7.62 2.89 16.56
CA ILE A 674 -8.11 2.55 15.22
C ILE A 674 -9.56 2.09 15.38
N SER A 675 -10.49 2.70 14.65
CA SER A 675 -11.94 2.46 14.85
C SER A 675 -12.68 2.27 13.54
N SER A 676 -13.66 1.36 13.57
CA SER A 676 -14.61 1.17 12.46
C SER A 676 -15.35 2.47 12.14
N ALA A 677 -15.44 2.81 10.85
CA ALA A 677 -16.26 3.91 10.34
C ALA A 677 -17.76 3.56 10.27
N GLY A 678 -18.12 2.30 10.56
CA GLY A 678 -19.48 1.78 10.67
C GLY A 678 -19.94 0.96 9.45
N ASN A 679 -20.61 -0.17 9.72
CA ASN A 679 -21.30 -0.96 8.70
C ASN A 679 -22.76 -0.50 8.60
N ARG A 680 -23.28 -0.31 7.39
CA ARG A 680 -24.61 0.24 7.14
C ARG A 680 -25.73 -0.61 7.75
N LEU A 681 -25.61 -1.93 7.67
CA LEU A 681 -26.66 -2.87 8.13
C LEU A 681 -26.63 -3.12 9.64
N THR A 682 -25.47 -3.01 10.29
CA THR A 682 -25.34 -3.26 11.74
C THR A 682 -25.22 -1.99 12.58
N SER A 683 -25.07 -0.82 11.94
CA SER A 683 -25.08 0.48 12.62
C SER A 683 -26.47 0.85 13.15
N ALA A 684 -26.49 1.68 14.20
CA ALA A 684 -27.73 2.30 14.71
C ALA A 684 -28.48 3.16 13.67
N SER A 685 -27.80 3.55 12.59
CA SER A 685 -28.36 4.29 11.45
C SER A 685 -27.75 3.78 10.15
N THR A 686 -28.62 3.54 9.16
CA THR A 686 -28.24 3.18 7.79
C THR A 686 -27.86 4.39 6.93
N LYS A 687 -27.94 5.62 7.47
CA LYS A 687 -27.58 6.86 6.75
C LYS A 687 -26.11 7.19 6.91
N ASP A 688 -25.53 7.78 5.88
CA ASP A 688 -24.21 8.38 5.94
C ASP A 688 -24.14 9.48 7.00
N GLY A 689 -22.94 9.68 7.54
CA GLY A 689 -22.69 10.63 8.61
C GLY A 689 -21.73 10.08 9.66
N ARG A 690 -21.34 10.95 10.59
CA ARG A 690 -20.32 10.68 11.60
C ARG A 690 -20.63 9.43 12.43
N ARG A 691 -19.59 8.67 12.74
CA ARG A 691 -19.60 7.53 13.65
C ARG A 691 -18.46 7.67 14.65
N PHE A 692 -18.74 7.48 15.93
CA PHE A 692 -17.79 7.61 17.03
C PHE A 692 -17.39 6.23 17.56
N PRO A 693 -16.12 6.01 17.92
CA PRO A 693 -15.06 7.02 18.05
C PRO A 693 -14.33 7.43 16.76
N ALA A 694 -14.54 6.77 15.62
CA ALA A 694 -13.88 7.09 14.35
C ALA A 694 -13.90 8.59 13.95
N ALA A 695 -14.94 9.34 14.34
CA ALA A 695 -15.08 10.75 14.00
C ALA A 695 -14.29 11.74 14.87
N TYR A 696 -13.43 11.26 15.79
CA TYR A 696 -12.46 12.10 16.50
C TYR A 696 -11.16 12.17 15.71
N SER A 697 -10.56 13.36 15.59
CA SER A 697 -9.37 13.60 14.76
C SER A 697 -8.11 12.84 15.19
N GLN A 698 -8.06 12.36 16.44
CA GLN A 698 -6.96 11.55 16.96
C GLN A 698 -7.14 10.05 16.66
N VAL A 699 -8.36 9.64 16.29
CA VAL A 699 -8.68 8.26 15.95
C VAL A 699 -8.50 8.08 14.44
N VAL A 700 -8.00 6.93 14.02
CA VAL A 700 -8.02 6.55 12.60
C VAL A 700 -9.34 5.85 12.31
N GLY A 701 -10.23 6.51 11.58
CA GLY A 701 -11.48 5.90 11.14
C GLY A 701 -11.33 5.06 9.87
N VAL A 702 -11.77 3.81 9.91
CA VAL A 702 -11.50 2.82 8.85
C VAL A 702 -12.77 2.39 8.12
N THR A 703 -12.77 2.52 6.79
CA THR A 703 -13.81 1.97 5.91
C THR A 703 -13.37 0.64 5.27
N ALA A 704 -14.30 -0.10 4.68
CA ALA A 704 -14.03 -1.37 4.01
C ALA A 704 -14.09 -1.27 2.47
N VAL A 705 -13.17 -1.99 1.82
CA VAL A 705 -13.20 -2.26 0.38
C VAL A 705 -13.35 -3.75 0.09
N ASP A 706 -13.84 -4.06 -1.11
CA ASP A 706 -13.94 -5.42 -1.64
C ASP A 706 -12.59 -5.95 -2.18
N THR A 707 -12.60 -7.16 -2.74
CA THR A 707 -11.42 -7.83 -3.34
C THR A 707 -10.88 -7.12 -4.60
N ASP A 708 -11.68 -6.25 -5.20
CA ASP A 708 -11.29 -5.40 -6.32
C ASP A 708 -10.88 -4.00 -5.87
N LEU A 709 -10.82 -3.77 -4.56
CA LEU A 709 -10.48 -2.51 -3.90
C LEU A 709 -11.50 -1.40 -4.14
N ASN A 710 -12.73 -1.76 -4.52
CA ASN A 710 -13.81 -0.79 -4.67
C ASN A 710 -14.45 -0.47 -3.33
N ILE A 711 -14.91 0.77 -3.21
CA ILE A 711 -15.81 1.20 -2.13
C ILE A 711 -17.12 0.43 -2.21
N THR A 712 -17.65 0.07 -1.04
CA THR A 712 -18.91 -0.68 -0.90
C THR A 712 -19.97 0.19 -0.22
N ASP A 713 -21.23 0.07 -0.67
CA ASP A 713 -22.36 0.70 0.01
C ASP A 713 -22.69 0.01 1.36
N ASP A 714 -22.05 -1.11 1.66
CA ASP A 714 -22.12 -1.79 2.95
C ASP A 714 -21.49 -0.96 4.09
N SER A 715 -20.58 -0.03 3.75
CA SER A 715 -19.95 0.88 4.71
C SER A 715 -20.72 2.18 4.85
N VAL A 716 -20.66 2.80 6.03
CA VAL A 716 -21.14 4.17 6.26
C VAL A 716 -20.08 5.17 5.80
N HIS A 717 -20.46 6.09 4.93
CA HIS A 717 -19.54 7.12 4.42
C HIS A 717 -19.62 8.42 5.24
N GLY A 718 -18.54 9.19 5.24
CA GLY A 718 -18.52 10.52 5.87
C GLY A 718 -17.14 11.03 6.26
N THR A 719 -17.14 12.15 6.97
CA THR A 719 -15.92 12.83 7.43
C THR A 719 -15.17 12.08 8.52
N GLN A 720 -15.67 10.94 8.98
CA GLN A 720 -14.99 10.04 9.91
C GLN A 720 -14.06 9.04 9.20
N VAL A 721 -14.15 8.88 7.87
CA VAL A 721 -13.32 7.91 7.15
C VAL A 721 -11.94 8.49 6.86
N ASP A 722 -10.90 8.01 7.51
CA ASP A 722 -9.53 8.47 7.26
C ASP A 722 -8.76 7.56 6.32
N ILE A 723 -9.06 6.27 6.32
CA ILE A 723 -8.37 5.28 5.50
C ILE A 723 -9.31 4.10 5.16
N ALA A 724 -9.05 3.44 4.04
CA ALA A 724 -9.71 2.21 3.63
C ALA A 724 -8.80 0.99 3.86
N ALA A 725 -9.40 -0.18 4.09
CA ALA A 725 -8.70 -1.46 4.13
C ALA A 725 -9.61 -2.61 3.67
N PRO A 726 -9.06 -3.77 3.29
CA PRO A 726 -9.84 -4.95 2.95
C PRO A 726 -10.88 -5.31 4.01
N GLY A 727 -12.13 -5.50 3.59
CA GLY A 727 -13.20 -5.93 4.49
C GLY A 727 -14.10 -7.02 3.92
N ALA A 728 -13.82 -7.54 2.73
CA ALA A 728 -14.54 -8.65 2.10
C ALA A 728 -13.61 -9.85 1.85
N TYR A 729 -14.16 -11.06 1.91
CA TYR A 729 -13.43 -12.32 1.72
C TYR A 729 -12.16 -12.39 2.57
N VAL A 730 -12.30 -12.11 3.87
CA VAL A 730 -11.18 -12.03 4.82
C VAL A 730 -10.97 -13.37 5.49
N ALA A 731 -9.75 -13.91 5.42
CA ALA A 731 -9.39 -15.15 6.10
C ALA A 731 -8.96 -14.86 7.55
N SER A 732 -9.44 -15.65 8.51
CA SER A 732 -9.04 -15.58 9.91
C SER A 732 -9.40 -16.88 10.65
N THR A 733 -9.15 -16.89 11.96
CA THR A 733 -9.41 -18.03 12.85
C THR A 733 -10.55 -17.75 13.84
N VAL A 734 -11.23 -18.79 14.32
CA VAL A 734 -12.31 -18.72 15.34
C VAL A 734 -11.97 -19.47 16.61
N PRO A 735 -12.76 -19.33 17.70
CA PRO A 735 -12.59 -20.17 18.88
C PRO A 735 -12.50 -21.66 18.53
N GLY A 736 -11.52 -22.35 19.13
CA GLY A 736 -11.19 -23.74 18.81
C GLY A 736 -10.21 -23.93 17.65
N GLY A 737 -9.73 -22.87 16.99
CA GLY A 737 -8.60 -22.95 16.05
C GLY A 737 -8.95 -23.26 14.60
N VAL A 738 -10.21 -23.10 14.20
CA VAL A 738 -10.66 -23.36 12.82
C VAL A 738 -10.44 -22.12 11.96
N ASP A 739 -10.02 -22.31 10.71
CA ASP A 739 -9.90 -21.22 9.74
C ASP A 739 -11.18 -21.04 8.92
N CYS A 740 -11.51 -19.78 8.66
CA CYS A 740 -12.74 -19.38 8.02
C CYS A 740 -12.55 -18.17 7.11
N LEU A 741 -13.41 -18.08 6.09
CA LEU A 741 -13.53 -16.92 5.22
C LEU A 741 -14.76 -16.10 5.61
N TYR A 742 -14.56 -14.81 5.86
CA TYR A 742 -15.59 -13.88 6.34
C TYR A 742 -15.94 -12.82 5.31
N ALA A 743 -17.10 -12.20 5.51
CA ALA A 743 -17.58 -11.09 4.68
C ALA A 743 -17.62 -11.46 3.18
N THR A 744 -18.18 -12.63 2.87
CA THR A 744 -18.41 -13.10 1.49
C THR A 744 -19.56 -12.36 0.82
N ASP A 745 -20.53 -11.93 1.62
CA ASP A 745 -21.81 -11.37 1.13
C ASP A 745 -21.86 -9.84 1.24
N ALA A 746 -21.10 -9.27 2.17
CA ALA A 746 -21.02 -7.84 2.43
C ALA A 746 -19.70 -7.50 3.12
N ALA A 747 -19.07 -6.40 2.70
CA ALA A 747 -17.81 -5.97 3.32
C ALA A 747 -18.03 -5.43 4.74
N SER A 748 -17.08 -5.68 5.64
CA SER A 748 -17.14 -5.26 7.05
C SER A 748 -15.98 -4.35 7.43
N THR A 749 -16.31 -3.16 7.92
CA THR A 749 -15.36 -2.19 8.49
C THR A 749 -14.68 -2.73 9.75
N SER A 750 -15.24 -3.72 10.44
CA SER A 750 -14.60 -4.38 11.59
C SER A 750 -13.31 -5.09 11.17
N PHE A 751 -13.36 -5.87 10.09
CA PHE A 751 -12.19 -6.59 9.58
C PHE A 751 -11.17 -5.63 8.96
N ALA A 752 -11.64 -4.59 8.27
CA ALA A 752 -10.78 -3.52 7.78
C ALA A 752 -10.03 -2.82 8.93
N THR A 753 -10.71 -2.56 10.05
CA THR A 753 -10.11 -1.98 11.28
C THR A 753 -9.01 -2.88 11.84
N ALA A 754 -9.19 -4.20 11.80
CA ALA A 754 -8.18 -5.17 12.23
C ALA A 754 -6.92 -5.11 11.35
N TYR A 755 -7.05 -5.05 10.02
CA TYR A 755 -5.92 -4.88 9.11
C TYR A 755 -5.13 -3.59 9.37
N VAL A 756 -5.83 -2.46 9.58
CA VAL A 756 -5.17 -1.19 9.90
C VAL A 756 -4.52 -1.23 11.28
N SER A 757 -5.11 -1.92 12.27
CA SER A 757 -4.52 -2.11 13.59
C SER A 757 -3.24 -2.96 13.52
N GLY A 758 -3.23 -4.01 12.69
CA GLY A 758 -2.03 -4.78 12.39
C GLY A 758 -0.94 -3.94 11.73
N ALA A 759 -1.29 -3.16 10.69
CA ALA A 759 -0.35 -2.23 10.05
C ALA A 759 0.21 -1.19 11.05
N ALA A 760 -0.64 -0.66 11.94
CA ALA A 760 -0.21 0.26 12.99
C ALA A 760 0.75 -0.41 13.98
N ALA A 761 0.54 -1.68 14.32
CA ALA A 761 1.44 -2.45 15.17
C ALA A 761 2.81 -2.70 14.52
N LEU A 762 2.83 -2.98 13.21
CA LEU A 762 4.08 -3.08 12.44
C LEU A 762 4.87 -1.77 12.49
N ILE A 763 4.19 -0.64 12.27
CA ILE A 763 4.78 0.70 12.32
C ILE A 763 5.32 1.00 13.72
N ALA A 764 4.52 0.76 14.77
CA ALA A 764 4.92 1.01 16.15
C ALA A 764 6.12 0.15 16.59
N SER A 765 6.24 -1.07 16.06
CA SER A 765 7.38 -1.96 16.32
C SER A 765 8.67 -1.46 15.66
N GLN A 766 8.57 -0.97 14.42
CA GLN A 766 9.73 -0.42 13.69
C GLN A 766 10.12 0.99 14.19
N TYR A 767 9.15 1.79 14.64
CA TYR A 767 9.34 3.16 15.11
C TYR A 767 8.84 3.34 16.55
N PRO A 768 9.46 2.66 17.55
CA PRO A 768 8.97 2.65 18.92
C PRO A 768 9.10 4.00 19.65
N ASN A 769 9.91 4.91 19.13
CA ASN A 769 10.12 6.25 19.71
C ASN A 769 9.16 7.31 19.14
N GLU A 770 8.34 6.95 18.14
CA GLU A 770 7.35 7.84 17.55
C GLU A 770 6.05 7.88 18.36
N THR A 771 5.40 9.03 18.33
CA THR A 771 4.09 9.30 18.96
C THR A 771 2.95 8.64 18.18
N PRO A 772 1.77 8.43 18.81
CA PRO A 772 0.55 8.02 18.10
C PRO A 772 0.21 8.91 16.90
N ALA A 773 0.44 10.23 17.01
CA ALA A 773 0.24 11.17 15.92
C ALA A 773 1.17 10.89 14.71
N GLN A 774 2.42 10.50 14.95
CA GLN A 774 3.37 10.14 13.89
C GLN A 774 3.01 8.79 13.26
N TRP A 775 2.60 7.79 14.05
CA TRP A 775 2.11 6.52 13.50
C TRP A 775 0.84 6.71 12.65
N ARG A 776 -0.12 7.51 13.15
CA ARG A 776 -1.30 7.95 12.38
C ARG A 776 -0.89 8.65 11.09
N GLN A 777 0.06 9.57 11.17
CA GLN A 777 0.56 10.29 10.00
C GLN A 777 1.13 9.31 8.97
N ARG A 778 1.98 8.34 9.36
CA ARG A 778 2.55 7.32 8.46
C ARG A 778 1.47 6.59 7.69
N LEU A 779 0.46 6.05 8.38
CA LEU A 779 -0.68 5.36 7.76
C LEU A 779 -1.36 6.24 6.71
N LEU A 780 -1.64 7.50 7.04
CA LEU A 780 -2.44 8.37 6.18
C LEU A 780 -1.64 9.04 5.07
N VAL A 781 -0.35 9.34 5.24
CA VAL A 781 0.51 9.87 4.16
C VAL A 781 1.05 8.79 3.24
N SER A 782 1.09 7.52 3.67
CA SER A 782 1.51 6.40 2.83
C SER A 782 0.35 5.79 2.03
N ALA A 783 -0.90 5.97 2.48
CA ALA A 783 -2.09 5.41 1.84
C ALA A 783 -2.10 5.59 0.31
N ASN A 784 -2.40 4.50 -0.39
CA ASN A 784 -2.50 4.40 -1.83
C ASN A 784 -3.82 5.07 -2.27
N ARG A 785 -3.74 6.13 -3.08
CA ARG A 785 -4.88 7.05 -3.26
C ARG A 785 -4.93 7.66 -4.67
N PRO A 786 -6.11 8.06 -5.16
CA PRO A 786 -6.25 8.65 -6.49
C PRO A 786 -5.71 10.09 -6.57
N ASN A 787 -5.61 10.81 -5.45
CA ASN A 787 -5.05 12.16 -5.42
C ASN A 787 -4.30 12.43 -4.10
N SER A 788 -3.00 12.66 -4.19
CA SER A 788 -2.11 12.87 -3.04
C SER A 788 -2.45 14.11 -2.19
N ASP A 789 -3.17 15.10 -2.74
CA ASP A 789 -3.51 16.36 -2.05
C ASP A 789 -4.94 16.41 -1.51
N GLN A 790 -5.76 15.39 -1.79
CA GLN A 790 -7.18 15.42 -1.48
C GLN A 790 -7.59 14.21 -0.65
N ARG A 791 -8.40 14.50 0.38
CA ARG A 791 -9.15 13.51 1.15
C ARG A 791 -10.59 13.49 0.64
N ASP A 792 -11.21 12.34 0.55
CA ASP A 792 -12.66 12.21 0.32
C ASP A 792 -13.36 11.49 1.48
N ASN A 793 -14.70 11.43 1.42
CA ASN A 793 -15.53 10.88 2.50
C ASN A 793 -15.82 9.37 2.35
N ASN A 794 -15.32 8.74 1.28
CA ASN A 794 -15.54 7.35 0.97
C ASN A 794 -14.33 6.51 1.36
N ILE A 795 -13.11 6.84 0.87
CA ILE A 795 -11.84 6.15 1.18
C ILE A 795 -10.94 6.95 2.13
N GLY A 796 -11.32 8.17 2.51
CA GLY A 796 -10.47 9.05 3.31
C GLY A 796 -9.24 9.51 2.52
N TRP A 797 -8.06 9.18 3.03
CA TRP A 797 -6.78 9.42 2.37
C TRP A 797 -6.32 8.28 1.48
N GLY A 798 -7.10 7.22 1.31
CA GLY A 798 -6.79 6.11 0.43
C GLY A 798 -6.79 4.75 1.13
N LEU A 799 -6.35 3.73 0.41
CA LEU A 799 -6.20 2.36 0.90
C LEU A 799 -4.89 2.22 1.69
N VAL A 800 -4.93 1.49 2.80
CA VAL A 800 -3.74 1.19 3.61
C VAL A 800 -2.64 0.58 2.75
N ASP A 801 -1.43 1.11 2.89
CA ASP A 801 -0.24 0.61 2.21
C ASP A 801 0.89 0.47 3.25
N PRO A 802 0.97 -0.71 3.90
CA PRO A 802 1.89 -0.93 5.01
C PRO A 802 3.35 -0.93 4.54
N GLN A 803 3.65 -1.42 3.33
CA GLN A 803 5.01 -1.38 2.78
C GLN A 803 5.50 0.05 2.62
N THR A 804 4.68 0.93 2.03
CA THR A 804 5.03 2.35 1.94
C THR A 804 5.09 2.99 3.34
N ALA A 805 4.21 2.60 4.29
CA ALA A 805 4.19 3.17 5.65
C ALA A 805 5.46 2.87 6.47
N LEU A 806 6.00 1.66 6.34
CA LEU A 806 7.25 1.22 6.98
C LEU A 806 8.49 1.82 6.32
N ASN A 807 8.38 2.29 5.08
CA ASN A 807 9.50 2.82 4.30
C ASN A 807 9.45 4.34 4.11
N ILE A 808 8.45 5.06 4.63
CA ILE A 808 8.36 6.52 4.42
C ILE A 808 9.18 7.29 5.46
N ALA A 809 10.02 8.22 5.01
CA ALA A 809 10.58 9.26 5.85
C ALA A 809 9.52 10.35 5.96
N LEU A 810 8.98 10.54 7.17
CA LEU A 810 8.03 11.61 7.44
C LEU A 810 8.67 12.97 7.17
N SER A 811 7.86 13.94 6.74
CA SER A 811 8.19 15.37 6.64
C SER A 811 6.90 16.18 6.57
N ASP A 812 6.93 17.40 7.11
CA ASP A 812 5.83 18.37 6.96
C ASP A 812 5.67 18.84 5.50
N SER A 813 6.66 18.55 4.64
CA SER A 813 6.62 18.81 3.20
C SER A 813 5.99 17.70 2.36
N LEU A 814 5.59 16.58 2.98
CA LEU A 814 4.87 15.52 2.29
C LEU A 814 3.46 15.97 1.89
N ARG A 815 2.97 15.42 0.78
CA ARG A 815 1.60 15.62 0.33
C ARG A 815 0.65 14.78 1.19
N GLY A 816 -0.55 15.30 1.41
CA GLY A 816 -1.61 14.61 2.15
C GLY A 816 -1.94 15.29 3.48
N PRO A 817 -2.32 14.53 4.53
CA PRO A 817 -2.65 15.12 5.82
C PRO A 817 -1.45 15.82 6.43
N THR A 818 -1.71 16.85 7.24
CA THR A 818 -0.68 17.53 8.03
C THR A 818 -0.85 17.15 9.49
N SER A 819 0.26 16.93 10.20
CA SER A 819 0.20 16.61 11.62
C SER A 819 -0.05 17.86 12.46
N THR A 820 -1.08 17.85 13.30
CA THR A 820 -1.33 18.89 14.30
C THR A 820 -0.34 18.75 15.46
N GLY A 821 0.74 19.54 15.47
CA GLY A 821 1.75 19.52 16.54
C GLY A 821 3.20 19.63 16.07
N GLY A 822 3.44 19.51 14.76
CA GLY A 822 4.78 19.49 14.17
C GLY A 822 5.48 18.16 14.43
N MET A 823 6.20 17.65 13.45
CA MET A 823 6.82 16.32 13.53
C MET A 823 7.99 16.17 14.50
N HIS A 824 8.43 17.24 15.16
CA HIS A 824 9.58 17.24 16.08
C HIS A 824 9.24 16.83 17.53
N ALA A 825 7.99 16.45 17.81
CA ALA A 825 7.63 15.88 19.10
C ALA A 825 8.23 14.46 19.21
N GLN A 826 9.20 14.27 20.10
CA GLN A 826 9.63 12.94 20.54
C GLN A 826 8.76 12.49 21.71
N ASN A 827 8.49 11.19 21.79
CA ASN A 827 7.91 10.62 23.00
C ASN A 827 8.89 10.83 24.18
N ASN A 828 8.59 11.79 25.04
CA ASN A 828 9.29 11.98 26.33
C ASN A 828 8.86 10.95 27.39
N ALA A 829 8.12 9.92 27.00
CA ALA A 829 7.96 8.74 27.84
C ALA A 829 9.31 8.04 27.85
N GLU A 830 10.11 8.27 28.89
CA GLU A 830 11.23 7.39 29.24
C GLU A 830 10.70 5.96 29.15
N THR A 831 11.11 5.24 28.10
CA THR A 831 10.98 3.80 28.01
C THR A 831 11.83 3.24 29.13
N SER A 832 11.26 3.19 30.33
CA SER A 832 11.61 2.19 31.31
C SER A 832 11.16 0.86 30.72
N MET A 833 11.93 0.37 29.74
CA MET A 833 11.97 -1.04 29.41
C MET A 833 12.54 -1.75 30.64
N LYS A 834 11.69 -1.90 31.67
CA LYS A 834 11.76 -3.12 32.44
C LYS A 834 11.34 -4.21 31.46
N PRO A 835 12.18 -5.24 31.23
CA PRO A 835 11.79 -6.34 30.37
C PRO A 835 10.43 -6.83 30.84
N LEU A 836 9.50 -7.01 29.90
CA LEU A 836 8.30 -7.78 30.15
C LEU A 836 8.78 -9.17 30.58
N VAL A 837 8.85 -9.39 31.88
CA VAL A 837 9.13 -10.71 32.44
C VAL A 837 7.86 -11.50 32.19
N LEU A 838 7.83 -12.24 31.09
CA LEU A 838 6.90 -13.34 30.91
C LEU A 838 7.12 -14.26 32.11
N HIS A 839 6.23 -14.15 33.08
CA HIS A 839 6.17 -15.10 34.16
C HIS A 839 5.76 -16.40 33.50
N LYS A 840 6.66 -17.38 33.50
CA LYS A 840 6.33 -18.76 33.17
C LYS A 840 5.06 -19.09 33.94
N ILE A 841 3.95 -19.28 33.23
CA ILE A 841 2.68 -19.67 33.84
C ILE A 841 2.99 -20.89 34.70
N GLN A 842 2.83 -20.70 36.00
CA GLN A 842 3.00 -21.76 36.95
C GLN A 842 1.84 -22.71 36.70
N ASP A 843 2.15 -23.89 36.16
CA ASP A 843 1.21 -24.98 35.87
C ASP A 843 0.12 -24.99 36.95
N PRO A 844 -1.15 -24.68 36.63
CA PRO A 844 -2.23 -24.57 37.62
C PRO A 844 -2.46 -25.90 38.35
N ASP A 845 -1.92 -27.00 37.83
CA ASP A 845 -1.92 -28.31 38.49
C ASP A 845 -0.77 -28.53 39.47
N THR A 846 0.15 -27.60 39.68
CA THR A 846 1.28 -27.81 40.61
C THR A 846 0.79 -27.93 42.06
N ASN A 847 -0.20 -27.12 42.45
CA ASN A 847 -0.80 -27.18 43.79
C ASN A 847 -1.72 -28.40 43.93
N PHE A 848 -2.41 -28.81 42.86
CA PHE A 848 -3.22 -30.02 42.84
C PHE A 848 -2.35 -31.29 42.92
N LYS A 849 -1.26 -31.37 42.14
CA LYS A 849 -0.27 -32.47 42.19
C LYS A 849 0.41 -32.55 43.56
N ARG A 850 0.78 -31.41 44.18
CA ARG A 850 1.33 -31.39 45.55
C ARG A 850 0.30 -31.80 46.60
N PHE A 851 -0.97 -31.42 46.44
CA PHE A 851 -2.05 -31.87 47.32
C PHE A 851 -2.29 -33.38 47.17
N VAL A 852 -2.28 -33.91 45.95
CA VAL A 852 -2.43 -35.35 45.67
C VAL A 852 -1.23 -36.13 46.19
N GLU A 853 0.01 -35.65 46.05
CA GLU A 853 1.21 -36.27 46.64
C GLU A 853 1.16 -36.24 48.18
N ALA A 854 0.83 -35.10 48.79
CA ALA A 854 0.72 -35.00 50.25
C ALA A 854 -0.41 -35.87 50.81
N ALA A 855 -1.55 -35.94 50.12
CA ALA A 855 -2.66 -36.83 50.47
C ALA A 855 -2.26 -38.31 50.31
N SER A 856 -1.51 -38.66 49.27
CA SER A 856 -1.00 -40.01 49.05
C SER A 856 0.00 -40.42 50.13
N ILE A 857 0.90 -39.52 50.54
CA ILE A 857 1.83 -39.75 51.65
C ILE A 857 1.07 -39.87 52.98
N ALA A 858 0.07 -39.03 53.23
CA ALA A 858 -0.74 -39.10 54.44
C ALA A 858 -1.53 -40.43 54.54
N VAL A 859 -2.11 -40.89 53.42
CA VAL A 859 -2.79 -42.19 53.33
C VAL A 859 -1.79 -43.33 53.53
N PHE A 860 -0.60 -43.25 52.93
CA PHE A 860 0.45 -44.26 53.11
C PHE A 860 0.97 -44.31 54.55
N CYS A 861 1.16 -43.16 55.20
CA CYS A 861 1.53 -43.06 56.62
C CYS A 861 0.42 -43.63 57.52
N ALA A 862 -0.84 -43.31 57.26
CA ALA A 862 -1.97 -43.89 58.00
C ALA A 862 -2.05 -45.41 57.82
N TYR A 863 -1.77 -45.92 56.62
CA TYR A 863 -1.70 -47.35 56.34
C TYR A 863 -0.54 -48.03 57.07
N MET A 864 0.64 -47.40 57.10
CA MET A 864 1.82 -47.87 57.84
C MET A 864 1.59 -47.88 59.35
N VAL A 865 0.96 -46.85 59.91
CA VAL A 865 0.60 -46.81 61.34
C VAL A 865 -0.44 -47.88 61.64
N ALA A 866 -1.47 -48.04 60.81
CA ALA A 866 -2.46 -49.11 60.98
C ALA A 866 -1.84 -50.50 60.86
N TRP A 867 -0.86 -50.68 59.96
CA TRP A 867 -0.10 -51.92 59.80
C TRP A 867 0.78 -52.20 61.02
N LEU A 868 1.52 -51.21 61.52
CA LEU A 868 2.34 -51.30 62.74
C LEU A 868 1.50 -51.58 63.99
N VAL A 869 0.31 -50.98 64.12
CA VAL A 869 -0.62 -51.27 65.22
C VAL A 869 -1.19 -52.68 65.08
N ARG A 870 -1.47 -53.17 63.87
CA ARG A 870 -1.90 -54.55 63.62
C ARG A 870 -0.80 -55.57 63.91
N THR A 871 0.45 -55.30 63.54
CA THR A 871 1.57 -56.18 63.83
C THR A 871 1.88 -56.18 65.32
N ALA A 872 1.91 -55.01 65.98
CA ALA A 872 2.07 -54.91 67.44
C ALA A 872 0.97 -55.65 68.22
N ARG A 873 -0.30 -55.57 67.78
CA ARG A 873 -1.40 -56.36 68.37
C ARG A 873 -1.27 -57.87 68.12
N LYS A 874 -0.71 -58.29 66.98
CA LYS A 874 -0.40 -59.70 66.71
C LYS A 874 0.76 -60.20 67.58
N THR A 875 1.79 -59.40 67.81
CA THR A 875 2.93 -59.76 68.67
C THR A 875 2.55 -59.78 70.15
N ALA A 876 1.70 -58.84 70.59
CA ALA A 876 1.15 -58.83 71.95
C ALA A 876 0.29 -60.07 72.23
N ARG A 877 -0.60 -60.47 71.30
CA ARG A 877 -1.40 -61.72 71.41
C ARG A 877 -0.55 -62.99 71.39
N LYS A 878 0.62 -63.00 70.74
CA LYS A 878 1.54 -64.14 70.75
C LYS A 878 2.27 -64.27 72.10
N ASN A 879 2.63 -63.15 72.72
CA ASN A 879 3.29 -63.16 74.03
C ASN A 879 2.34 -63.44 75.22
N THR A 880 1.05 -63.11 75.11
CA THR A 880 0.05 -63.53 76.13
C THR A 880 -0.34 -65.01 76.01
N SER A 881 -0.11 -65.65 74.86
CA SER A 881 -0.34 -67.09 74.67
C SER A 881 0.85 -67.95 75.14
N GLN A 882 2.03 -67.37 75.37
CA GLN A 882 3.21 -68.08 75.89
C GLN A 882 3.39 -67.94 77.41
N SER A 883 2.69 -67.03 78.09
CA SER A 883 2.77 -66.87 79.56
C SER A 883 1.75 -67.70 80.35
N ILE A 884 0.95 -68.55 79.70
CA ILE A 884 -0.05 -69.41 80.35
C ILE A 884 0.38 -70.90 80.36
N SER A 885 1.52 -71.29 79.74
CA SER A 885 1.94 -72.70 79.68
C SER A 885 3.24 -73.07 80.39
N THR A 886 3.77 -72.24 81.30
CA THR A 886 4.97 -72.60 82.09
C THR A 886 4.87 -72.09 83.53
N ASN A 887 4.03 -72.74 84.33
CA ASN A 887 4.19 -72.80 85.79
C ASN A 887 3.37 -73.98 86.36
N GLU A 888 3.79 -75.19 86.03
CA GLU A 888 3.55 -76.38 86.86
C GLU A 888 4.81 -77.26 86.80
N HIS A 889 5.28 -77.65 87.99
CA HIS A 889 6.39 -78.58 88.29
C HIS A 889 7.83 -78.02 88.13
N SER A 890 8.78 -78.12 89.08
CA SER A 890 8.83 -78.82 90.37
C SER A 890 10.03 -78.34 91.22
N PHE A 891 9.85 -78.45 92.53
CA PHE A 891 10.82 -78.55 93.63
C PHE A 891 12.22 -79.13 93.28
N ASN A 892 13.29 -78.41 93.64
CA ASN A 892 14.17 -78.70 94.78
C ASN A 892 15.21 -77.59 94.98
#